data_AF-A0A1G1BKI1-F1
#
_entry.id   AF-A0A1G1BKI1-F1
#
_cell.length_a   1.000
_cell.length_b   1.000
_cell.length_c   1.000
_cell.angle_alpha   90.00
_cell.angle_beta   90.00
_cell.angle_gamma   90.00
#
_symmetry.space_group_name_H-M   'P 1'
#
loop_
_entity.id
_entity.type
_entity.pdbx_description
1 polymer ?
#
loop_
_entity_poly.entity_id
_entity_poly.type
_entity_poly.pdbx_seq_one_letter_code
_entity_poly.pdbx_strand_id
1 'polypeptide(L)'
;MFKKIAFLFTLILFTTAIQAGSTIHHKLSVKVDPAKHSFEAVDQITIPAAQAKSNMYFLLNGDLNISSETPGVTVKLSQEGIKAEDFGMDREDFHLASEFKQNKYSITFSNEIKGDQTFTLKFSGVINYSIKQIGEEYARGFSQTPGIIDEKGTYLGGSTYWVPWFNDNWISFELTTTMPKGWSVVSQGKRTHNELKNDMQISVWDSPEPMEEVYLIAAKFNEYSKSAGAIDVMAFLRTPEETLANKYLETTAQYLEMYRKLIGPYPFTKFALVENFWETGYGMPSFTLLGEQIIRFPFILHSSYPHELLHNYWGNSAYIDFKSGNWCEGLTAYMADHLIAEQRGQADEYRRTTLQKYTDYVNEANDFPLNKFISRTNPSSEAIGYGKSSMLWNMLRELVGDESFVKGFQKFYRDNKFKAASFDDIRKSFESVSGKDLKSFFDEWVNRKGAPELSVSNVKCEKKDNQYQLQFTLKQLQKEEAFALDVPVTISFAKNVVVKKVAMTGKEQKCEFTFSENPLLVQIDPQFNLFRKLNYKEIPPSLSKIFGAEDLLIVLPSTASKEKLEYYQQLANIWSEDKTKKIEVSLDSKYKKLPADKNIWIFGAENKFTSVIKDGLKDYNSEIKNGSVLLGKSEYPTTNNSFIISVRHPENPSNVLVYLSTENKDAIGGLAKKLPHYGKYSYLVFEGNEPANTGKGEWGSVNSPLSAKVITKGEKITNEALPELSKRKALAMLTPVFSSERMLKTVQYLASEELSGRGPGSNGNNKAAEFIAEKFKIAGLLPGSDDGSYFQTWNEVVDASGNKAQVKNVIGIIPGTNPNLKDESVIVCAHYDHLGLGWPGANKGNEGKIHPGADDNASGVSVILELVELLGKSLKPQRTIIFVAFASEESGLLGSKYYVQNTKRFPAKKVIGVLNFDTVGRLGNNKLFVLGAATAREWRFIFMGASYVTGVETEMVTQELDASDQRSFLEVGIPGVQFFAGANADYHKPSDTADKIDGAGLIKVAAIAQESVTYLGDRLEPLTFQGQAISEAKKPQTAPAGERRVSTGSVPDFAFSGEGVKIADLAPDSPAGKAGLQKGDVITKLGAFKIANLRDYSDALKTFQPGNVVDVVYLRDGKENTTKIELISK
;
A
#
# COMPACT_ATOMS: atom_id res chain seq x y z
N MET A 1 -11.42 33.43 -45.19
CA MET A 1 -11.25 32.72 -43.90
C MET A 1 -11.51 31.21 -43.99
N PHE A 2 -12.54 30.76 -44.73
CA PHE A 2 -12.87 29.33 -44.85
C PHE A 2 -11.85 28.44 -45.60
N LYS A 3 -11.04 28.97 -46.52
CA LYS A 3 -10.01 28.17 -47.23
C LYS A 3 -8.70 27.91 -46.44
N LYS A 4 -8.42 28.66 -45.37
CA LYS A 4 -7.23 28.44 -44.51
C LYS A 4 -7.48 27.46 -43.36
N ILE A 5 -8.74 27.23 -42.98
CA ILE A 5 -9.12 26.26 -41.95
C ILE A 5 -9.16 24.83 -42.52
N ALA A 6 -9.56 24.68 -43.79
CA ALA A 6 -9.53 23.38 -44.47
C ALA A 6 -8.10 22.83 -44.68
N PHE A 7 -7.11 23.71 -44.91
CA PHE A 7 -5.71 23.33 -45.13
C PHE A 7 -4.98 22.96 -43.82
N LEU A 8 -5.42 23.49 -42.66
CA LEU A 8 -4.89 23.10 -41.35
C LEU A 8 -5.46 21.75 -40.88
N PHE A 9 -6.71 21.42 -41.24
CA PHE A 9 -7.30 20.11 -40.97
C PHE A 9 -6.74 18.99 -41.85
N THR A 10 -6.29 19.29 -43.08
CA THR A 10 -5.61 18.30 -43.92
C THR A 10 -4.16 18.05 -43.48
N LEU A 11 -3.48 19.01 -42.84
CA LEU A 11 -2.13 18.79 -42.32
C LEU A 11 -2.10 17.96 -41.01
N ILE A 12 -3.18 18.01 -40.21
CA ILE A 12 -3.32 17.19 -38.99
C ILE A 12 -3.77 15.75 -39.31
N LEU A 13 -4.42 15.53 -40.44
CA LEU A 13 -4.76 14.19 -40.95
C LEU A 13 -3.64 13.51 -41.76
N PHE A 14 -2.59 14.25 -42.15
CA PHE A 14 -1.44 13.70 -42.87
C PHE A 14 -0.21 13.40 -42.00
N THR A 15 -0.17 13.83 -40.74
CA THR A 15 0.92 13.44 -39.82
C THR A 15 0.69 12.10 -39.13
N THR A 16 -0.50 11.51 -39.23
CA THR A 16 -0.78 10.14 -38.74
C THR A 16 -0.50 9.07 -39.80
N ALA A 17 -0.30 9.43 -41.07
CA ALA A 17 -0.04 8.49 -42.16
C ALA A 17 1.46 8.28 -42.46
N ILE A 18 2.37 9.04 -41.84
CA ILE A 18 3.82 9.01 -42.18
C ILE A 18 4.61 8.00 -41.33
N GLN A 19 4.03 7.40 -40.29
CA GLN A 19 4.70 6.34 -39.50
C GLN A 19 4.29 4.92 -39.90
N ALA A 20 3.29 4.76 -40.78
CA ALA A 20 2.83 3.46 -41.29
C ALA A 20 3.83 2.78 -42.26
N GLY A 21 4.92 3.45 -42.65
CA GLY A 21 5.85 2.97 -43.67
C GLY A 21 6.98 2.04 -43.21
N SER A 22 7.02 1.60 -41.95
CA SER A 22 8.17 0.86 -41.41
C SER A 22 7.86 -0.34 -40.51
N THR A 23 6.62 -0.82 -40.42
CA THR A 23 6.27 -2.01 -39.63
C THR A 23 5.79 -3.14 -40.54
N ILE A 24 6.15 -4.38 -40.22
CA ILE A 24 5.56 -5.55 -40.89
C ILE A 24 4.13 -5.69 -40.37
N HIS A 25 3.16 -5.80 -41.27
CA HIS A 25 1.75 -5.94 -40.88
C HIS A 25 1.28 -7.37 -41.03
N HIS A 26 0.68 -7.92 -39.98
CA HIS A 26 0.10 -9.26 -39.95
C HIS A 26 -1.42 -9.18 -39.92
N LYS A 27 -2.10 -9.77 -40.90
CA LYS A 27 -3.55 -9.96 -40.87
C LYS A 27 -3.85 -11.43 -40.64
N LEU A 28 -4.08 -11.77 -39.37
CA LEU A 28 -4.17 -13.12 -38.84
C LEU A 28 -5.62 -13.57 -38.75
N SER A 29 -5.92 -14.77 -39.27
CA SER A 29 -7.17 -15.49 -39.05
C SER A 29 -6.85 -16.82 -38.36
N VAL A 30 -7.22 -16.93 -37.09
CA VAL A 30 -6.81 -18.02 -36.19
C VAL A 30 -8.04 -18.77 -35.68
N LYS A 31 -8.07 -20.09 -35.89
CA LYS A 31 -9.06 -20.98 -35.28
C LYS A 31 -8.37 -21.84 -34.24
N VAL A 32 -8.80 -21.75 -32.98
CA VAL A 32 -8.20 -22.50 -31.87
C VAL A 32 -9.16 -23.60 -31.41
N ASP A 33 -8.63 -24.78 -31.15
CA ASP A 33 -9.34 -25.93 -30.59
C ASP A 33 -8.72 -26.30 -29.23
N PRO A 34 -9.23 -25.74 -28.11
CA PRO A 34 -8.70 -25.99 -26.77
C PRO A 34 -8.67 -27.46 -26.37
N ALA A 35 -9.64 -28.27 -26.82
CA ALA A 35 -9.74 -29.69 -26.50
C ALA A 35 -8.69 -30.54 -27.22
N LYS A 36 -8.14 -30.03 -28.34
CA LYS A 36 -7.05 -30.69 -29.08
C LYS A 36 -5.69 -30.04 -28.88
N HIS A 37 -5.60 -29.03 -28.01
CA HIS A 37 -4.38 -28.26 -27.77
C HIS A 37 -3.76 -27.68 -29.06
N SER A 38 -4.58 -27.37 -30.07
CA SER A 38 -4.09 -27.03 -31.41
C SER A 38 -4.79 -25.80 -31.98
N PHE A 39 -4.17 -25.23 -33.00
CA PHE A 39 -4.75 -24.14 -33.77
C PHE A 39 -4.40 -24.25 -35.26
N GLU A 40 -5.20 -23.57 -36.07
CA GLU A 40 -4.93 -23.31 -37.48
C GLU A 40 -4.91 -21.79 -37.70
N ALA A 41 -3.89 -21.29 -38.37
CA ALA A 41 -3.75 -19.87 -38.70
C ALA A 41 -3.49 -19.65 -40.19
N VAL A 42 -4.10 -18.59 -40.71
CA VAL A 42 -3.79 -18.00 -42.00
C VAL A 42 -3.34 -16.58 -41.74
N ASP A 43 -2.12 -16.25 -42.16
CA ASP A 43 -1.50 -14.96 -41.95
C ASP A 43 -1.21 -14.29 -43.30
N GLN A 44 -1.88 -13.18 -43.57
CA GLN A 44 -1.54 -12.30 -44.67
C GLN A 44 -0.55 -11.25 -44.18
N ILE A 45 0.71 -11.44 -44.58
CA ILE A 45 1.85 -10.64 -44.14
C ILE A 45 2.13 -9.59 -45.21
N THR A 46 2.24 -8.33 -44.79
CA THR A 46 2.68 -7.21 -45.64
C THR A 46 4.01 -6.67 -45.14
N ILE A 47 5.05 -6.78 -45.96
CA ILE A 47 6.39 -6.30 -45.68
C ILE A 47 6.59 -4.98 -46.44
N PRO A 48 6.92 -3.87 -45.72
CA PRO A 48 7.16 -2.59 -46.36
C PRO A 48 8.27 -2.66 -47.41
N ALA A 49 8.13 -1.90 -48.49
CA ALA A 49 9.09 -1.86 -49.59
C ALA A 49 10.54 -1.62 -49.12
N ALA A 50 10.73 -0.81 -48.08
CA ALA A 50 12.03 -0.49 -47.51
C ALA A 50 12.73 -1.67 -46.80
N GLN A 51 11.97 -2.69 -46.39
CA GLN A 51 12.47 -3.89 -45.70
C GLN A 51 12.50 -5.13 -46.60
N ALA A 52 11.72 -5.11 -47.68
CA ALA A 52 11.61 -6.23 -48.61
C ALA A 52 12.95 -6.54 -49.29
N LYS A 53 13.38 -7.81 -49.20
CA LYS A 53 14.58 -8.34 -49.87
C LYS A 53 14.20 -9.59 -50.65
N SER A 54 14.93 -9.88 -51.74
CA SER A 54 14.66 -11.04 -52.60
C SER A 54 14.71 -12.37 -51.85
N ASN A 55 15.55 -12.44 -50.81
CA ASN A 55 15.58 -13.52 -49.84
C ASN A 55 15.48 -12.94 -48.43
N MET A 56 14.55 -13.45 -47.63
CA MET A 56 14.41 -13.12 -46.21
C MET A 56 14.30 -14.39 -45.39
N TYR A 57 14.39 -14.24 -44.07
CA TYR A 57 14.26 -15.34 -43.13
C TYR A 57 13.30 -14.96 -42.01
N PHE A 58 12.60 -15.97 -41.51
CA PHE A 58 11.80 -15.84 -40.29
C PHE A 58 11.95 -17.08 -39.42
N LEU A 59 11.67 -16.92 -38.13
CA LEU A 59 11.58 -18.02 -37.17
C LEU A 59 10.11 -18.35 -36.89
N LEU A 60 9.85 -19.63 -36.67
CA LEU A 60 8.56 -20.15 -36.24
C LEU A 60 8.80 -21.33 -35.30
N ASN A 61 7.86 -21.58 -34.39
CA ASN A 61 7.88 -22.74 -33.52
C ASN A 61 8.11 -24.04 -34.33
N GLY A 62 9.02 -24.89 -33.83
CA GLY A 62 9.44 -26.11 -34.52
C GLY A 62 8.34 -27.17 -34.67
N ASP A 63 7.31 -27.10 -33.83
CA ASP A 63 6.17 -28.04 -33.83
C ASP A 63 5.05 -27.62 -34.81
N LEU A 64 5.21 -26.50 -35.53
CA LEU A 64 4.23 -26.00 -36.49
C LEU A 64 4.56 -26.41 -37.93
N ASN A 65 3.54 -26.90 -38.62
CA ASN A 65 3.59 -27.14 -40.05
C ASN A 65 3.25 -25.86 -40.80
N ILE A 66 4.00 -25.52 -41.85
CA ILE A 66 3.81 -24.29 -42.61
C ILE A 66 3.79 -24.52 -44.12
N SER A 67 2.97 -23.73 -44.81
CA SER A 67 2.88 -23.69 -46.27
C SER A 67 2.59 -22.25 -46.76
N SER A 68 2.94 -21.95 -48.01
CA SER A 68 2.59 -20.70 -48.68
C SER A 68 1.32 -20.90 -49.51
N GLU A 69 0.35 -20.01 -49.40
CA GLU A 69 -0.84 -20.00 -50.27
C GLU A 69 -0.69 -19.04 -51.45
N THR A 70 0.36 -18.20 -51.46
CA THR A 70 0.58 -17.21 -52.51
C THR A 70 1.40 -17.78 -53.68
N PRO A 71 0.85 -17.80 -54.91
CA PRO A 71 1.60 -18.20 -56.09
C PRO A 71 2.87 -17.36 -56.28
N GLY A 72 4.01 -18.02 -56.55
CA GLY A 72 5.28 -17.35 -56.75
C GLY A 72 6.06 -16.98 -55.48
N VAL A 73 5.53 -17.30 -54.30
CA VAL A 73 6.23 -17.20 -53.01
C VAL A 73 6.60 -18.60 -52.53
N THR A 74 7.91 -18.85 -52.40
CA THR A 74 8.42 -20.16 -51.95
C THR A 74 8.96 -20.04 -50.54
N VAL A 75 8.48 -20.91 -49.63
CA VAL A 75 8.99 -21.04 -48.26
C VAL A 75 9.76 -22.36 -48.14
N LYS A 76 11.00 -22.30 -47.67
CA LYS A 76 11.85 -23.48 -47.47
C LYS A 76 12.46 -23.48 -46.08
N LEU A 77 12.42 -24.62 -45.41
CA LEU A 77 13.14 -24.84 -44.16
C LEU A 77 14.65 -24.68 -44.41
N SER A 78 15.25 -23.69 -43.76
CA SER A 78 16.68 -23.37 -43.89
C SER A 78 17.50 -24.02 -42.78
N GLN A 79 16.96 -24.11 -41.57
CA GLN A 79 17.61 -24.72 -40.41
C GLN A 79 16.55 -25.19 -39.42
N GLU A 80 16.72 -26.40 -38.90
CA GLU A 80 15.78 -27.05 -37.98
C GLU A 80 16.36 -27.06 -36.55
N GLY A 81 15.48 -26.99 -35.55
CA GLY A 81 15.86 -27.28 -34.17
C GLY A 81 16.83 -26.28 -33.55
N ILE A 82 16.75 -25.00 -33.94
CA ILE A 82 17.54 -23.92 -33.36
C ILE A 82 17.09 -23.73 -31.92
N LYS A 83 18.03 -23.45 -31.01
CA LYS A 83 17.69 -22.97 -29.68
C LYS A 83 17.21 -21.54 -29.78
N ALA A 84 16.21 -21.16 -29.02
CA ALA A 84 15.83 -19.77 -28.94
C ALA A 84 16.85 -18.98 -28.12
N GLU A 85 17.32 -17.88 -28.69
CA GLU A 85 18.28 -16.96 -28.09
C GLU A 85 17.62 -15.63 -27.68
N ASP A 86 16.38 -15.39 -28.13
CA ASP A 86 15.59 -14.18 -27.90
C ASP A 86 14.13 -14.57 -27.58
N PHE A 87 13.44 -13.87 -26.69
CA PHE A 87 12.11 -14.23 -26.18
C PHE A 87 11.12 -13.05 -26.16
N GLY A 88 11.41 -11.93 -26.83
CA GLY A 88 10.54 -10.75 -26.77
C GLY A 88 10.52 -10.12 -25.38
N MET A 89 9.37 -9.67 -24.88
CA MET A 89 9.28 -9.15 -23.51
C MET A 89 9.53 -10.22 -22.44
N ASP A 90 9.41 -11.51 -22.76
CA ASP A 90 9.68 -12.64 -21.87
C ASP A 90 11.21 -12.92 -21.73
N ARG A 91 12.07 -11.95 -22.04
CA ARG A 91 13.55 -12.02 -21.89
C ARG A 91 14.01 -12.21 -20.44
N GLU A 92 13.13 -12.11 -19.46
CA GLU A 92 13.40 -12.48 -18.07
C GLU A 92 13.48 -14.01 -17.87
N ASP A 93 12.96 -14.81 -18.82
CA ASP A 93 12.71 -16.23 -18.66
C ASP A 93 13.76 -17.12 -19.35
N PHE A 94 15.04 -16.69 -19.30
CA PHE A 94 16.20 -17.33 -19.95
C PHE A 94 16.34 -18.85 -19.69
N HIS A 95 15.74 -19.37 -18.62
CA HIS A 95 15.78 -20.79 -18.26
C HIS A 95 14.87 -21.68 -19.14
N LEU A 96 13.85 -21.14 -19.80
CA LEU A 96 12.98 -21.89 -20.72
C LEU A 96 13.65 -22.20 -22.07
N ALA A 97 14.76 -21.52 -22.38
CA ALA A 97 15.47 -21.60 -23.65
C ALA A 97 16.10 -22.96 -23.98
N SER A 98 16.23 -23.85 -22.99
CA SER A 98 16.87 -25.15 -23.20
C SER A 98 15.93 -26.26 -23.68
N GLU A 99 14.61 -26.09 -23.63
CA GLU A 99 13.65 -27.18 -23.89
C GLU A 99 12.80 -27.03 -25.15
N PHE A 100 12.63 -25.81 -25.68
CA PHE A 100 11.83 -25.57 -26.89
C PHE A 100 12.73 -25.34 -28.12
N LYS A 101 12.26 -25.77 -29.29
CA LYS A 101 12.97 -25.68 -30.57
C LYS A 101 12.24 -24.76 -31.53
N GLN A 102 12.99 -23.95 -32.26
CA GLN A 102 12.48 -23.11 -33.36
C GLN A 102 13.06 -23.55 -34.70
N ASN A 103 12.28 -23.39 -35.75
CA ASN A 103 12.70 -23.64 -37.13
C ASN A 103 12.88 -22.31 -37.86
N LYS A 104 13.96 -22.19 -38.62
CA LYS A 104 14.24 -21.03 -39.48
C LYS A 104 13.85 -21.33 -40.91
N TYR A 105 12.99 -20.50 -41.46
CA TYR A 105 12.52 -20.61 -42.83
C TYR A 105 13.12 -19.49 -43.67
N SER A 106 13.41 -19.81 -44.93
CA SER A 106 13.74 -18.84 -45.98
C SER A 106 12.52 -18.60 -46.85
N ILE A 107 12.31 -17.34 -47.23
CA ILE A 107 11.26 -16.92 -48.16
C ILE A 107 11.89 -16.27 -49.39
N THR A 108 11.46 -16.70 -50.57
CA THR A 108 11.91 -16.18 -51.86
C THR A 108 10.72 -15.76 -52.71
N PHE A 109 10.81 -14.57 -53.30
CA PHE A 109 9.84 -14.03 -54.25
C PHE A 109 10.33 -14.27 -55.67
N SER A 110 9.50 -14.92 -56.50
CA SER A 110 9.82 -15.17 -57.92
C SER A 110 9.66 -13.93 -58.82
N ASN A 111 8.92 -12.92 -58.35
CA ASN A 111 8.69 -11.67 -59.06
C ASN A 111 9.62 -10.56 -58.56
N GLU A 112 9.88 -9.57 -59.42
CA GLU A 112 10.66 -8.37 -59.07
C GLU A 112 9.95 -7.59 -57.95
N ILE A 113 10.67 -7.29 -56.86
CA ILE A 113 10.13 -6.57 -55.69
C ILE A 113 9.82 -5.13 -56.11
N LYS A 114 8.52 -4.78 -56.14
CA LYS A 114 8.02 -3.44 -56.43
C LYS A 114 7.00 -3.04 -55.38
N GLY A 115 7.33 -2.01 -54.58
CA GLY A 115 6.49 -1.58 -53.48
C GLY A 115 6.42 -2.61 -52.35
N ASP A 116 5.41 -2.48 -51.50
CA ASP A 116 5.18 -3.39 -50.38
C ASP A 116 4.89 -4.82 -50.90
N GLN A 117 5.40 -5.81 -50.18
CA GLN A 117 5.25 -7.22 -50.54
C GLN A 117 4.21 -7.86 -49.63
N THR A 118 3.08 -8.28 -50.21
CA THR A 118 2.01 -8.99 -49.50
C THR A 118 1.96 -10.45 -49.93
N PHE A 119 1.93 -11.37 -48.96
CA PHE A 119 1.81 -12.81 -49.19
C PHE A 119 1.10 -13.49 -48.02
N THR A 120 0.67 -14.72 -48.23
CA THR A 120 -0.15 -15.47 -47.28
C THR A 120 0.52 -16.78 -46.91
N LEU A 121 0.69 -16.98 -45.61
CA LEU A 121 1.19 -18.22 -45.02
C LEU A 121 0.06 -18.91 -44.28
N LYS A 122 0.01 -20.24 -44.39
CA LYS A 122 -0.87 -21.08 -43.59
C LYS A 122 -0.04 -22.00 -42.72
N PHE A 123 -0.33 -22.00 -41.42
CA PHE A 123 0.36 -22.84 -40.45
C PHE A 123 -0.57 -23.38 -39.37
N SER A 124 -0.23 -24.56 -38.85
CA SER A 124 -1.00 -25.24 -37.82
C SER A 124 -0.15 -26.23 -37.04
N GLY A 125 -0.59 -26.54 -35.82
CA GLY A 125 0.07 -27.53 -34.96
C GLY A 125 -0.50 -27.55 -33.56
N VAL A 126 0.14 -28.33 -32.70
CA VAL A 126 -0.18 -28.50 -31.28
C VAL A 126 0.76 -27.63 -30.45
N ILE A 127 0.22 -26.86 -29.52
CA ILE A 127 1.00 -26.09 -28.54
C ILE A 127 0.47 -26.46 -27.15
N ASN A 128 1.25 -27.24 -26.39
CA ASN A 128 0.89 -27.69 -25.05
C ASN A 128 2.14 -27.85 -24.17
N TYR A 129 2.87 -26.76 -23.95
CA TYR A 129 4.01 -26.80 -23.05
C TYR A 129 3.51 -26.69 -21.61
N SER A 130 3.92 -27.64 -20.76
CA SER A 130 3.48 -27.71 -19.38
C SER A 130 3.94 -26.50 -18.58
N ILE A 131 3.09 -26.06 -17.65
CA ILE A 131 3.40 -24.99 -16.72
C ILE A 131 4.43 -25.51 -15.71
N LYS A 132 5.58 -24.86 -15.63
CA LYS A 132 6.70 -25.24 -14.75
C LYS A 132 6.99 -24.15 -13.73
N GLN A 133 7.22 -24.54 -12.48
CA GLN A 133 7.67 -23.63 -11.44
C GLN A 133 9.19 -23.46 -11.54
N ILE A 134 9.67 -22.21 -11.58
CA ILE A 134 11.11 -21.91 -11.64
C ILE A 134 11.62 -21.46 -10.27
N GLY A 135 12.71 -22.10 -9.83
CA GLY A 135 13.49 -21.75 -8.64
C GLY A 135 12.91 -22.26 -7.30
N GLU A 136 13.65 -23.12 -6.61
CA GLU A 136 13.43 -23.41 -5.17
C GLU A 136 13.91 -22.24 -4.28
N GLU A 137 14.71 -21.32 -4.83
CA GLU A 137 15.41 -20.27 -4.06
C GLU A 137 14.55 -19.07 -3.67
N TYR A 138 13.34 -18.90 -4.21
CA TYR A 138 12.49 -17.76 -3.87
C TYR A 138 11.06 -18.15 -3.54
N ALA A 139 10.61 -17.56 -2.45
CA ALA A 139 9.32 -17.76 -1.82
C ALA A 139 8.12 -17.20 -2.65
N ARG A 140 8.31 -16.96 -3.94
CA ARG A 140 7.30 -16.67 -4.97
C ARG A 140 7.74 -17.34 -6.28
N GLY A 141 7.86 -18.66 -6.28
CA GLY A 141 8.12 -19.39 -7.52
C GLY A 141 6.96 -19.15 -8.48
N PHE A 142 7.14 -18.25 -9.44
CA PHE A 142 6.18 -18.05 -10.51
C PHE A 142 6.28 -19.25 -11.44
N SER A 143 5.12 -19.72 -11.88
CA SER A 143 5.07 -20.77 -12.88
C SER A 143 5.02 -20.13 -14.26
N GLN A 144 5.73 -20.74 -15.21
CA GLN A 144 5.89 -20.20 -16.55
C GLN A 144 5.67 -21.29 -17.59
N THR A 145 5.37 -20.88 -18.82
CA THR A 145 5.26 -21.76 -19.99
C THR A 145 5.62 -20.96 -21.24
N PRO A 146 6.35 -21.54 -22.21
CA PRO A 146 6.55 -20.92 -23.52
C PRO A 146 5.26 -20.71 -24.31
N GLY A 147 4.18 -21.43 -23.99
CA GLY A 147 2.92 -21.38 -24.71
C GLY A 147 2.03 -22.59 -24.40
N ILE A 148 0.73 -22.38 -24.26
CA ILE A 148 -0.20 -23.45 -23.94
C ILE A 148 -1.59 -23.19 -24.53
N ILE A 149 -2.16 -24.20 -25.16
CA ILE A 149 -3.57 -24.26 -25.54
C ILE A 149 -4.15 -25.43 -24.75
N ASP A 150 -5.07 -25.18 -23.82
CA ASP A 150 -5.66 -26.19 -22.95
C ASP A 150 -7.15 -25.90 -22.70
N GLU A 151 -7.91 -26.89 -22.24
CA GLU A 151 -9.31 -26.71 -21.85
C GLU A 151 -9.49 -25.69 -20.72
N LYS A 152 -8.46 -25.48 -19.88
CA LYS A 152 -8.46 -24.43 -18.86
C LYS A 152 -8.29 -23.04 -19.46
N GLY A 153 -7.54 -22.88 -20.54
CA GLY A 153 -7.23 -21.59 -21.13
C GLY A 153 -6.14 -21.65 -22.20
N THR A 154 -5.93 -20.54 -22.90
CA THR A 154 -4.89 -20.37 -23.92
C THR A 154 -3.99 -19.20 -23.56
N TYR A 155 -2.67 -19.41 -23.67
CA TYR A 155 -1.63 -18.40 -23.63
C TYR A 155 -0.69 -18.63 -24.81
N LEU A 156 -0.69 -17.69 -25.74
CA LEU A 156 0.28 -17.61 -26.84
C LEU A 156 0.89 -16.22 -26.83
N GLY A 157 2.22 -16.16 -26.83
CA GLY A 157 3.01 -14.93 -26.85
C GLY A 157 4.24 -15.06 -27.75
N GLY A 158 5.11 -14.05 -27.75
CA GLY A 158 6.35 -14.03 -28.52
C GLY A 158 7.28 -15.18 -28.17
N SER A 159 7.34 -15.55 -26.88
CA SER A 159 8.07 -16.74 -26.38
C SER A 159 7.61 -18.04 -27.03
N THR A 160 6.40 -18.10 -27.58
CA THR A 160 5.88 -19.28 -28.28
C THR A 160 6.38 -19.39 -29.72
N TYR A 161 6.81 -18.28 -30.35
CA TYR A 161 7.09 -18.19 -31.79
C TYR A 161 5.92 -18.70 -32.65
N TRP A 162 4.69 -18.42 -32.22
CA TRP A 162 3.47 -18.88 -32.92
C TRP A 162 3.12 -18.02 -34.14
N VAL A 163 3.65 -16.80 -34.23
CA VAL A 163 3.58 -15.91 -35.40
C VAL A 163 4.96 -15.84 -36.07
N PRO A 164 5.05 -15.84 -37.42
CA PRO A 164 6.32 -15.70 -38.13
C PRO A 164 7.15 -14.47 -37.70
N TRP A 165 8.35 -14.69 -37.17
CA TRP A 165 9.21 -13.63 -36.61
C TRP A 165 10.37 -13.26 -37.54
N PHE A 166 10.43 -12.01 -38.01
CA PHE A 166 11.38 -11.51 -39.02
C PHE A 166 12.51 -10.64 -38.43
N ASN A 167 13.33 -11.15 -37.52
CA ASN A 167 14.59 -10.52 -37.01
C ASN A 167 14.52 -9.00 -36.69
N ASP A 168 14.07 -8.67 -35.47
CA ASP A 168 14.01 -7.32 -34.86
C ASP A 168 13.12 -6.27 -35.57
N ASN A 169 12.30 -6.66 -36.55
CA ASN A 169 11.35 -5.73 -37.17
C ASN A 169 10.10 -5.56 -36.30
N TRP A 170 9.69 -4.31 -36.09
CA TRP A 170 8.43 -3.98 -35.44
C TRP A 170 7.25 -4.50 -36.26
N ILE A 171 6.24 -5.02 -35.55
CA ILE A 171 5.01 -5.52 -36.16
C ILE A 171 3.80 -4.64 -35.80
N SER A 172 2.77 -4.73 -36.63
CA SER A 172 1.40 -4.31 -36.34
C SER A 172 0.48 -5.44 -36.77
N PHE A 173 -0.73 -5.54 -36.22
CA PHE A 173 -1.59 -6.66 -36.57
C PHE A 173 -3.09 -6.39 -36.48
N GLU A 174 -3.83 -7.14 -37.30
CA GLU A 174 -5.26 -7.41 -37.16
C GLU A 174 -5.42 -8.91 -36.87
N LEU A 175 -5.97 -9.26 -35.71
CA LEU A 175 -6.16 -10.64 -35.27
C LEU A 175 -7.64 -10.99 -35.22
N THR A 176 -8.08 -11.82 -36.16
CA THR A 176 -9.39 -12.48 -36.15
C THR A 176 -9.26 -13.85 -35.49
N THR A 177 -10.00 -14.09 -34.41
CA THR A 177 -10.02 -15.40 -33.72
C THR A 177 -11.38 -16.06 -33.82
N THR A 178 -11.39 -17.37 -34.04
CA THR A 178 -12.58 -18.23 -34.03
C THR A 178 -12.43 -19.28 -32.93
N MET A 179 -13.25 -19.18 -31.87
CA MET A 179 -13.23 -20.03 -30.68
C MET A 179 -14.56 -20.79 -30.51
N PRO A 180 -14.62 -21.91 -29.77
CA PRO A 180 -15.89 -22.52 -29.38
C PRO A 180 -16.78 -21.56 -28.55
N LYS A 181 -18.10 -21.73 -28.62
CA LYS A 181 -19.06 -20.97 -27.80
C LYS A 181 -18.67 -20.92 -26.32
N GLY A 182 -18.79 -19.73 -25.73
CA GLY A 182 -18.51 -19.46 -24.32
C GLY A 182 -17.05 -19.14 -24.00
N TRP A 183 -16.15 -19.21 -24.99
CA TRP A 183 -14.79 -18.71 -24.89
C TRP A 183 -14.71 -17.26 -25.38
N SER A 184 -13.93 -16.43 -24.69
CA SER A 184 -13.56 -15.08 -25.11
C SER A 184 -12.05 -14.99 -25.30
N VAL A 185 -11.62 -14.16 -26.25
CA VAL A 185 -10.21 -13.87 -26.51
C VAL A 185 -9.91 -12.44 -26.09
N VAL A 186 -8.74 -12.23 -25.50
CA VAL A 186 -8.11 -10.94 -25.25
C VAL A 186 -6.77 -10.89 -25.97
N SER A 187 -6.53 -9.78 -26.66
CA SER A 187 -5.26 -9.46 -27.34
C SER A 187 -4.94 -7.97 -27.15
N GLN A 188 -3.83 -7.52 -27.72
CA GLN A 188 -3.45 -6.11 -27.68
C GLN A 188 -4.42 -5.23 -28.50
N GLY A 189 -4.46 -3.94 -28.17
CA GLY A 189 -5.17 -2.94 -28.95
C GLY A 189 -6.69 -2.93 -28.71
N LYS A 190 -7.46 -2.67 -29.77
CA LYS A 190 -8.91 -2.45 -29.72
C LYS A 190 -9.67 -3.67 -30.22
N ARG A 191 -10.71 -4.10 -29.48
CA ARG A 191 -11.70 -5.05 -30.01
C ARG A 191 -12.64 -4.32 -30.96
N THR A 192 -12.56 -4.62 -32.25
CA THR A 192 -13.38 -3.98 -33.30
C THR A 192 -14.63 -4.77 -33.64
N HIS A 193 -14.61 -6.08 -33.37
CA HIS A 193 -15.75 -6.97 -33.61
C HIS A 193 -15.81 -8.09 -32.56
N ASN A 194 -17.02 -8.51 -32.18
CA ASN A 194 -17.25 -9.64 -31.29
C ASN A 194 -18.66 -10.20 -31.54
N GLU A 195 -18.77 -11.40 -32.10
CA GLU A 195 -20.06 -12.03 -32.43
C GLU A 195 -20.06 -13.54 -32.18
N LEU A 196 -21.22 -14.09 -31.85
CA LEU A 196 -21.45 -15.53 -31.84
C LEU A 196 -22.10 -15.94 -33.16
N LYS A 197 -21.43 -16.78 -33.95
CA LYS A 197 -21.90 -17.25 -35.26
C LYS A 197 -21.65 -18.75 -35.43
N ASN A 198 -22.69 -19.51 -35.75
CA ASN A 198 -22.63 -20.97 -35.93
C ASN A 198 -21.97 -21.69 -34.73
N ASP A 199 -22.36 -21.33 -33.50
CA ASP A 199 -21.77 -21.82 -32.24
C ASP A 199 -20.25 -21.61 -32.08
N MET A 200 -19.68 -20.70 -32.86
CA MET A 200 -18.30 -20.22 -32.72
C MET A 200 -18.31 -18.75 -32.33
N GLN A 201 -17.52 -18.40 -31.30
CA GLN A 201 -17.24 -17.01 -30.95
C GLN A 201 -16.18 -16.47 -31.91
N ILE A 202 -16.50 -15.39 -32.60
CA ILE A 202 -15.60 -14.69 -33.51
C ILE A 202 -15.30 -13.31 -32.92
N SER A 203 -14.02 -12.99 -32.72
CA SER A 203 -13.59 -11.66 -32.29
C SER A 203 -12.46 -11.13 -33.16
N VAL A 204 -12.45 -9.82 -33.37
CA VAL A 204 -11.38 -9.13 -34.10
C VAL A 204 -10.73 -8.10 -33.19
N TRP A 205 -9.40 -8.20 -33.09
CA TRP A 205 -8.53 -7.29 -32.35
C TRP A 205 -7.62 -6.57 -33.32
N ASP A 206 -7.60 -5.25 -33.25
CA ASP A 206 -6.80 -4.38 -34.11
C ASP A 206 -5.76 -3.64 -33.29
N SER A 207 -4.52 -3.69 -33.76
CA SER A 207 -3.36 -3.10 -33.11
C SER A 207 -2.43 -2.46 -34.15
N PRO A 208 -2.72 -1.21 -34.55
CA PRO A 208 -1.98 -0.51 -35.60
C PRO A 208 -0.64 0.06 -35.12
N GLU A 209 -0.40 0.15 -33.81
CA GLU A 209 0.84 0.66 -33.25
C GLU A 209 2.00 -0.34 -33.40
N PRO A 210 3.26 0.12 -33.54
CA PRO A 210 4.44 -0.75 -33.54
C PRO A 210 4.55 -1.58 -32.25
N MET A 211 4.75 -2.89 -32.39
CA MET A 211 4.86 -3.88 -31.31
C MET A 211 6.00 -4.88 -31.56
N GLU A 212 6.43 -5.58 -30.51
CA GLU A 212 7.45 -6.65 -30.60
C GLU A 212 6.83 -8.02 -30.91
N GLU A 213 5.57 -8.25 -30.52
CA GLU A 213 4.94 -9.57 -30.52
C GLU A 213 3.40 -9.51 -30.54
N VAL A 214 2.75 -10.66 -30.77
CA VAL A 214 1.28 -10.83 -30.75
C VAL A 214 0.89 -11.77 -29.60
N TYR A 215 0.01 -11.30 -28.72
CA TYR A 215 -0.56 -12.12 -27.64
C TYR A 215 -1.95 -12.61 -28.02
N LEU A 216 -2.24 -13.87 -27.71
CA LEU A 216 -3.59 -14.44 -27.74
C LEU A 216 -3.86 -15.13 -26.40
N ILE A 217 -4.66 -14.47 -25.57
CA ILE A 217 -5.14 -15.01 -24.30
C ILE A 217 -6.59 -15.41 -24.46
N ALA A 218 -6.95 -16.65 -24.12
CA ALA A 218 -8.34 -17.07 -24.21
C ALA A 218 -8.77 -17.93 -23.03
N ALA A 219 -9.99 -17.72 -22.56
CA ALA A 219 -10.64 -18.57 -21.58
C ALA A 219 -12.16 -18.35 -21.63
N LYS A 220 -12.89 -19.08 -20.77
CA LYS A 220 -14.29 -18.78 -20.49
C LYS A 220 -14.36 -17.59 -19.53
N PHE A 221 -14.40 -16.38 -20.07
CA PHE A 221 -14.40 -15.15 -19.29
C PHE A 221 -15.80 -14.55 -19.11
N ASN A 222 -15.97 -13.88 -17.98
CA ASN A 222 -17.01 -12.90 -17.69
C ASN A 222 -16.37 -11.52 -17.89
N GLU A 223 -16.99 -10.68 -18.72
CA GLU A 223 -16.42 -9.42 -19.15
C GLU A 223 -17.10 -8.25 -18.45
N TYR A 224 -16.29 -7.33 -17.91
CA TYR A 224 -16.72 -6.10 -17.29
C TYR A 224 -15.97 -4.93 -17.93
N SER A 225 -16.61 -3.78 -18.09
CA SER A 225 -15.96 -2.62 -18.69
C SER A 225 -16.55 -1.30 -18.23
N LYS A 226 -15.72 -0.25 -18.31
CA LYS A 226 -16.08 1.14 -18.03
C LYS A 226 -15.18 2.06 -18.85
N SER A 227 -15.72 3.20 -19.26
CA SER A 227 -14.91 4.24 -19.91
C SER A 227 -14.17 5.08 -18.87
N ALA A 228 -12.86 5.29 -19.08
CA ALA A 228 -12.01 6.19 -18.33
C ALA A 228 -11.47 7.28 -19.27
N GLY A 229 -12.30 8.29 -19.55
CA GLY A 229 -12.00 9.31 -20.55
C GLY A 229 -12.06 8.73 -21.96
N ALA A 230 -10.93 8.73 -22.68
CA ALA A 230 -10.83 8.16 -24.02
C ALA A 230 -10.43 6.67 -24.04
N ILE A 231 -10.17 6.08 -22.86
CA ILE A 231 -9.65 4.72 -22.73
C ILE A 231 -10.77 3.81 -22.23
N ASP A 232 -10.92 2.65 -22.89
CA ASP A 232 -11.77 1.58 -22.40
C ASP A 232 -11.02 0.76 -21.35
N VAL A 233 -11.53 0.77 -20.12
CA VAL A 233 -11.01 -0.05 -19.03
C VAL A 233 -11.85 -1.31 -18.93
N MET A 234 -11.20 -2.47 -18.89
CA MET A 234 -11.87 -3.78 -18.91
C MET A 234 -11.34 -4.72 -17.83
N ALA A 235 -12.17 -5.68 -17.43
CA ALA A 235 -11.76 -6.81 -16.60
C ALA A 235 -12.37 -8.11 -17.17
N PHE A 236 -11.53 -9.13 -17.33
CA PHE A 236 -11.90 -10.45 -17.83
C PHE A 236 -11.67 -11.47 -16.72
N LEU A 237 -12.75 -11.94 -16.09
CA LEU A 237 -12.70 -12.85 -14.94
C LEU A 237 -13.24 -14.24 -15.31
N ARG A 238 -12.51 -15.29 -14.96
CA ARG A 238 -12.92 -16.69 -15.17
C ARG A 238 -14.13 -17.06 -14.30
N THR A 239 -14.21 -16.45 -13.11
CA THR A 239 -15.34 -16.59 -12.19
C THR A 239 -16.09 -15.25 -12.11
N PRO A 240 -17.43 -15.24 -12.20
CA PRO A 240 -18.19 -13.99 -12.16
C PRO A 240 -18.13 -13.33 -10.77
N GLU A 241 -17.44 -12.19 -10.68
CA GLU A 241 -17.26 -11.41 -9.44
C GLU A 241 -17.33 -9.90 -9.73
N GLU A 242 -18.55 -9.35 -9.88
CA GLU A 242 -18.77 -7.95 -10.28
C GLU A 242 -18.12 -6.93 -9.30
N THR A 243 -18.16 -7.19 -7.99
CA THR A 243 -17.50 -6.33 -6.99
C THR A 243 -15.99 -6.26 -7.20
N LEU A 244 -15.34 -7.41 -7.45
CA LEU A 244 -13.90 -7.47 -7.71
C LEU A 244 -13.55 -6.72 -8.99
N ALA A 245 -14.30 -6.98 -10.08
CA ALA A 245 -14.11 -6.31 -11.35
C ALA A 245 -14.20 -4.78 -11.20
N ASN A 246 -15.26 -4.28 -10.56
CA ASN A 246 -15.45 -2.84 -10.35
C ASN A 246 -14.30 -2.19 -9.59
N LYS A 247 -13.73 -2.85 -8.56
CA LYS A 247 -12.54 -2.35 -7.86
C LYS A 247 -11.36 -2.15 -8.80
N TYR A 248 -11.09 -3.10 -9.69
CA TYR A 248 -10.04 -2.98 -10.70
C TYR A 248 -10.35 -1.90 -11.75
N LEU A 249 -11.59 -1.82 -12.24
CA LEU A 249 -11.98 -0.80 -13.22
C LEU A 249 -11.77 0.62 -12.66
N GLU A 250 -12.18 0.86 -11.42
CA GLU A 250 -12.02 2.16 -10.75
C GLU A 250 -10.56 2.49 -10.46
N THR A 251 -9.83 1.53 -9.87
CA THR A 251 -8.42 1.71 -9.54
C THR A 251 -7.57 1.97 -10.78
N THR A 252 -7.85 1.26 -11.88
CA THR A 252 -7.20 1.50 -13.18
C THR A 252 -7.42 2.93 -13.66
N ALA A 253 -8.65 3.43 -13.60
CA ALA A 253 -8.96 4.79 -14.03
C ALA A 253 -8.17 5.84 -13.23
N GLN A 254 -8.01 5.63 -11.92
CA GLN A 254 -7.22 6.52 -11.06
C GLN A 254 -5.73 6.50 -11.43
N TYR A 255 -5.14 5.32 -11.64
CA TYR A 255 -3.74 5.20 -12.04
C TYR A 255 -3.49 5.74 -13.45
N LEU A 256 -4.37 5.47 -14.41
CA LEU A 256 -4.28 6.04 -15.76
C LEU A 256 -4.26 7.57 -15.71
N GLU A 257 -5.11 8.20 -14.90
CA GLU A 257 -5.12 9.66 -14.76
C GLU A 257 -3.86 10.19 -14.05
N MET A 258 -3.35 9.48 -13.04
CA MET A 258 -2.10 9.84 -12.37
C MET A 258 -0.91 9.78 -13.33
N TYR A 259 -0.75 8.67 -14.06
CA TYR A 259 0.32 8.50 -15.03
C TYR A 259 0.17 9.43 -16.23
N ARG A 260 -1.06 9.76 -16.64
CA ARG A 260 -1.31 10.77 -17.68
C ARG A 260 -0.70 12.12 -17.32
N LYS A 261 -0.81 12.53 -16.05
CA LYS A 261 -0.20 13.78 -15.55
C LYS A 261 1.32 13.68 -15.43
N LEU A 262 1.84 12.53 -15.00
CA LEU A 262 3.28 12.32 -14.82
C LEU A 262 4.05 12.15 -16.14
N ILE A 263 3.44 11.52 -17.15
CA ILE A 263 4.14 11.00 -18.33
C ILE A 263 3.52 11.55 -19.61
N GLY A 264 2.20 11.45 -19.77
CA GLY A 264 1.51 11.90 -20.97
C GLY A 264 0.36 10.96 -21.37
N PRO A 265 -0.26 11.17 -22.55
CA PRO A 265 -1.39 10.36 -22.98
C PRO A 265 -1.07 8.86 -23.02
N TYR A 266 -1.98 8.05 -22.49
CA TYR A 266 -1.87 6.60 -22.51
C TYR A 266 -1.71 6.06 -23.95
N PRO A 267 -0.83 5.08 -24.20
CA PRO A 267 -0.43 4.70 -25.56
C PRO A 267 -1.51 4.05 -26.41
N PHE A 268 -2.44 3.32 -25.78
CA PHE A 268 -3.41 2.45 -26.45
C PHE A 268 -4.85 2.94 -26.22
N THR A 269 -5.83 2.32 -26.87
CA THR A 269 -7.25 2.65 -26.66
C THR A 269 -7.90 1.88 -25.50
N LYS A 270 -7.23 0.84 -24.99
CA LYS A 270 -7.72 -0.07 -23.95
C LYS A 270 -6.66 -0.33 -22.88
N PHE A 271 -7.08 -0.49 -21.63
CA PHE A 271 -6.35 -1.27 -20.63
C PHE A 271 -7.26 -2.35 -20.03
N ALA A 272 -6.78 -3.59 -19.92
CA ALA A 272 -7.57 -4.68 -19.32
C ALA A 272 -6.83 -5.40 -18.20
N LEU A 273 -7.54 -5.73 -17.11
CA LEU A 273 -7.15 -6.85 -16.24
C LEU A 273 -7.63 -8.15 -16.89
N VAL A 274 -6.76 -9.14 -17.01
CA VAL A 274 -7.10 -10.49 -17.48
C VAL A 274 -6.71 -11.51 -16.42
N GLU A 275 -7.69 -12.29 -15.95
CA GLU A 275 -7.45 -13.37 -14.98
C GLU A 275 -6.86 -14.59 -15.67
N ASN A 276 -5.71 -15.05 -15.17
CA ASN A 276 -5.03 -16.22 -15.69
C ASN A 276 -5.44 -17.50 -14.96
N PHE A 277 -5.21 -18.66 -15.58
CA PHE A 277 -5.49 -19.97 -14.99
C PHE A 277 -4.28 -20.59 -14.25
N TRP A 278 -3.22 -19.81 -14.07
CA TRP A 278 -2.12 -20.06 -13.13
C TRP A 278 -1.57 -18.74 -12.58
N GLU A 279 -0.82 -18.80 -11.48
CA GLU A 279 -0.32 -17.59 -10.81
C GLU A 279 0.76 -16.89 -11.63
N THR A 280 0.47 -15.64 -12.02
CA THR A 280 1.29 -14.79 -12.92
C THR A 280 1.21 -13.32 -12.52
N GLY A 281 2.16 -12.52 -13.03
CA GLY A 281 2.26 -11.08 -12.83
C GLY A 281 2.86 -10.40 -14.06
N TYR A 282 2.15 -10.36 -15.19
CA TYR A 282 2.70 -9.87 -16.46
C TYR A 282 2.05 -8.56 -16.92
N GLY A 283 2.85 -7.53 -17.20
CA GLY A 283 2.44 -6.26 -17.79
C GLY A 283 2.58 -6.25 -19.32
N MET A 284 1.50 -6.52 -20.05
CA MET A 284 1.50 -6.62 -21.52
C MET A 284 1.03 -5.30 -22.18
N PRO A 285 1.25 -5.09 -23.49
CA PRO A 285 0.72 -3.93 -24.18
C PRO A 285 -0.82 -3.97 -24.17
N SER A 286 -1.43 -2.94 -23.60
CA SER A 286 -2.86 -2.73 -23.40
C SER A 286 -3.58 -3.63 -22.39
N PHE A 287 -2.89 -4.49 -21.65
CA PHE A 287 -3.50 -5.31 -20.58
C PHE A 287 -2.47 -5.93 -19.64
N THR A 288 -2.92 -6.46 -18.50
CA THR A 288 -2.08 -7.26 -17.60
C THR A 288 -2.73 -8.62 -17.37
N LEU A 289 -1.90 -9.66 -17.29
CA LEU A 289 -2.30 -11.04 -17.04
C LEU A 289 -1.86 -11.43 -15.62
N LEU A 290 -2.84 -11.60 -14.73
CA LEU A 290 -2.62 -11.86 -13.31
C LEU A 290 -3.28 -13.15 -12.86
N GLY A 291 -2.65 -13.84 -11.90
CA GLY A 291 -3.16 -15.10 -11.34
C GLY A 291 -4.49 -14.99 -10.61
N GLU A 292 -5.25 -16.10 -10.62
CA GLU A 292 -6.54 -16.24 -9.94
C GLU A 292 -6.45 -15.85 -8.45
N GLN A 293 -5.48 -16.37 -7.70
CA GLN A 293 -5.36 -16.03 -6.28
C GLN A 293 -4.82 -14.61 -6.10
N ILE A 294 -3.84 -14.21 -6.94
CA ILE A 294 -3.22 -12.89 -6.88
C ILE A 294 -4.26 -11.78 -6.98
N ILE A 295 -5.17 -11.82 -7.95
CA ILE A 295 -6.11 -10.69 -8.16
C ILE A 295 -7.06 -10.47 -6.98
N ARG A 296 -7.30 -11.49 -6.16
CA ARG A 296 -8.19 -11.42 -4.98
C ARG A 296 -7.48 -10.90 -3.74
N PHE A 297 -6.15 -10.77 -3.77
CA PHE A 297 -5.42 -10.14 -2.67
C PHE A 297 -5.58 -8.61 -2.71
N PRO A 298 -6.15 -7.99 -1.65
CA PRO A 298 -6.51 -6.58 -1.70
C PRO A 298 -5.32 -5.62 -1.92
N PHE A 299 -4.10 -6.04 -1.56
CA PHE A 299 -2.92 -5.21 -1.70
C PHE A 299 -2.37 -5.10 -3.10
N ILE A 300 -2.74 -6.00 -4.00
CA ILE A 300 -2.20 -6.02 -5.35
C ILE A 300 -2.54 -4.72 -6.09
N LEU A 301 -3.72 -4.14 -5.84
CA LEU A 301 -4.17 -2.82 -6.31
C LEU A 301 -3.23 -1.66 -5.90
N HIS A 302 -2.43 -1.84 -4.86
CA HIS A 302 -1.50 -0.82 -4.33
C HIS A 302 -0.07 -1.35 -4.18
N SER A 303 0.28 -2.40 -4.93
CA SER A 303 1.65 -2.89 -5.03
C SER A 303 1.99 -3.23 -6.49
N SER A 304 1.66 -4.44 -6.95
CA SER A 304 2.13 -4.96 -8.23
C SER A 304 1.26 -4.50 -9.40
N TYR A 305 -0.05 -4.32 -9.20
CA TYR A 305 -0.94 -3.88 -10.28
C TYR A 305 -0.54 -2.54 -10.94
N PRO A 306 -0.26 -1.46 -10.19
CA PRO A 306 0.19 -0.20 -10.80
C PRO A 306 1.55 -0.31 -11.47
N HIS A 307 2.42 -1.22 -11.02
CA HIS A 307 3.68 -1.55 -11.68
C HIS A 307 3.42 -2.12 -13.08
N GLU A 308 2.59 -3.16 -13.18
CA GLU A 308 2.22 -3.78 -14.47
C GLU A 308 1.50 -2.81 -15.41
N LEU A 309 0.63 -1.96 -14.86
CA LEU A 309 -0.04 -0.92 -15.65
C LEU A 309 1.00 0.07 -16.20
N LEU A 310 1.97 0.48 -15.40
CA LEU A 310 2.98 1.46 -15.81
C LEU A 310 3.92 0.92 -16.91
N HIS A 311 4.14 -0.40 -16.99
CA HIS A 311 4.85 -1.01 -18.11
C HIS A 311 4.20 -0.72 -19.48
N ASN A 312 2.95 -0.26 -19.53
CA ASN A 312 2.34 0.17 -20.79
C ASN A 312 3.03 1.42 -21.36
N TYR A 313 3.54 2.31 -20.50
CA TYR A 313 4.34 3.46 -20.92
C TYR A 313 5.81 3.07 -21.13
N TRP A 314 6.38 2.33 -20.18
CA TRP A 314 7.79 1.93 -20.16
C TRP A 314 7.95 0.45 -20.50
N GLY A 315 8.66 0.13 -21.58
CA GLY A 315 8.81 -1.25 -22.04
C GLY A 315 7.82 -1.64 -23.13
N ASN A 316 6.53 -1.29 -23.01
CA ASN A 316 5.52 -1.63 -24.04
C ASN A 316 5.17 -0.50 -25.02
N SER A 317 5.72 0.70 -24.86
CA SER A 317 5.53 1.76 -25.86
C SER A 317 6.77 2.64 -26.04
N ALA A 318 7.39 3.14 -24.97
CA ALA A 318 8.80 3.53 -25.04
C ALA A 318 9.64 2.27 -24.79
N TYR A 319 10.14 1.66 -25.87
CA TYR A 319 10.84 0.38 -25.82
C TYR A 319 12.27 0.55 -25.33
N ILE A 320 12.84 -0.53 -24.81
CA ILE A 320 14.18 -0.53 -24.22
C ILE A 320 15.21 -0.84 -25.31
N ASP A 321 16.26 -0.02 -25.41
CA ASP A 321 17.49 -0.43 -26.10
C ASP A 321 18.36 -1.28 -25.18
N PHE A 322 18.12 -2.59 -25.20
CA PHE A 322 18.85 -3.57 -24.37
C PHE A 322 20.36 -3.58 -24.61
N LYS A 323 20.87 -3.07 -25.74
CA LYS A 323 22.32 -2.93 -25.98
C LYS A 323 22.96 -1.91 -25.04
N SER A 324 22.16 -0.97 -24.54
CA SER A 324 22.55 0.08 -23.61
C SER A 324 22.12 -0.16 -22.15
N GLY A 325 21.47 -1.29 -21.88
CA GLY A 325 20.95 -1.69 -20.58
C GLY A 325 19.47 -1.33 -20.36
N ASN A 326 18.82 -2.10 -19.48
CA ASN A 326 17.41 -1.96 -19.14
C ASN A 326 17.20 -0.84 -18.10
N TRP A 327 16.67 0.29 -18.56
CA TRP A 327 16.29 1.42 -17.70
C TRP A 327 14.86 1.31 -17.14
N CYS A 328 14.03 0.44 -17.74
CA CYS A 328 12.60 0.35 -17.49
C CYS A 328 12.30 -0.16 -16.08
N GLU A 329 12.84 -1.32 -15.68
CA GLU A 329 12.50 -1.97 -14.41
C GLU A 329 12.65 -1.06 -13.19
N GLY A 330 13.84 -0.45 -13.03
CA GLY A 330 14.08 0.46 -11.93
C GLY A 330 13.29 1.76 -12.00
N LEU A 331 12.94 2.23 -13.21
CA LEU A 331 12.07 3.40 -13.39
C LEU A 331 10.63 3.08 -13.01
N THR A 332 10.11 1.93 -13.44
CA THR A 332 8.77 1.45 -13.08
C THR A 332 8.67 1.25 -11.57
N ALA A 333 9.66 0.62 -10.94
CA ALA A 333 9.72 0.50 -9.48
C ALA A 333 9.79 1.87 -8.76
N TYR A 334 10.48 2.86 -9.32
CA TYR A 334 10.53 4.21 -8.75
C TYR A 334 9.18 4.95 -8.88
N MET A 335 8.54 4.86 -10.05
CA MET A 335 7.32 5.59 -10.37
C MET A 335 6.02 4.86 -9.95
N ALA A 336 6.10 3.61 -9.52
CA ALA A 336 4.99 2.85 -8.93
C ALA A 336 5.27 2.53 -7.46
N ASP A 337 6.15 1.57 -7.17
CA ASP A 337 6.35 1.02 -5.82
C ASP A 337 6.86 2.07 -4.81
N HIS A 338 7.93 2.79 -5.18
CA HIS A 338 8.48 3.87 -4.34
C HIS A 338 7.49 5.03 -4.24
N LEU A 339 6.83 5.42 -5.34
CA LEU A 339 5.85 6.49 -5.33
C LEU A 339 4.67 6.17 -4.39
N ILE A 340 4.17 4.94 -4.38
CA ILE A 340 3.12 4.51 -3.45
C ILE A 340 3.63 4.56 -2.00
N ALA A 341 4.85 4.11 -1.74
CA ALA A 341 5.48 4.27 -0.43
C ALA A 341 5.59 5.76 -0.06
N GLU A 342 5.92 6.64 -1.01
CA GLU A 342 6.00 8.10 -0.81
C GLU A 342 4.65 8.72 -0.50
N GLN A 343 3.59 8.31 -1.20
CA GLN A 343 2.19 8.68 -0.91
C GLN A 343 1.76 8.28 0.50
N ARG A 344 2.30 7.16 1.01
CA ARG A 344 2.07 6.64 2.36
C ARG A 344 3.05 7.19 3.41
N GLY A 345 3.95 8.11 3.03
CA GLY A 345 4.95 8.68 3.93
C GLY A 345 6.05 7.70 4.36
N GLN A 346 6.27 6.62 3.61
CA GLN A 346 7.26 5.55 3.84
C GLN A 346 8.43 5.60 2.84
N ALA A 347 8.64 6.74 2.18
CA ALA A 347 9.64 6.87 1.11
C ALA A 347 11.08 6.64 1.60
N ASP A 348 11.39 7.10 2.82
CA ASP A 348 12.66 6.94 3.50
C ASP A 348 12.91 5.48 3.90
N GLU A 349 11.90 4.79 4.45
CA GLU A 349 11.95 3.35 4.73
C GLU A 349 12.19 2.54 3.45
N TYR A 350 11.50 2.87 2.36
CA TYR A 350 11.67 2.21 1.07
C TYR A 350 13.10 2.37 0.54
N ARG A 351 13.64 3.60 0.54
CA ARG A 351 15.02 3.86 0.11
C ARG A 351 16.04 3.17 1.01
N ARG A 352 15.89 3.23 2.33
CA ARG A 352 16.75 2.50 3.27
C ARG A 352 16.77 1.01 2.98
N THR A 353 15.60 0.40 2.79
CA THR A 353 15.46 -1.03 2.47
C THR A 353 16.14 -1.35 1.13
N THR A 354 16.01 -0.47 0.14
CA THR A 354 16.66 -0.60 -1.18
C THR A 354 18.18 -0.57 -1.05
N LEU A 355 18.74 0.37 -0.30
CA LEU A 355 20.18 0.46 -0.06
C LEU A 355 20.70 -0.71 0.80
N GLN A 356 19.89 -1.20 1.73
CA GLN A 356 20.20 -2.38 2.52
C GLN A 356 20.33 -3.63 1.64
N LYS A 357 19.40 -3.87 0.70
CA LYS A 357 19.49 -4.98 -0.26
C LYS A 357 20.80 -4.95 -1.05
N TYR A 358 21.21 -3.78 -1.55
CA TYR A 358 22.50 -3.62 -2.25
C TYR A 358 23.68 -3.95 -1.32
N THR A 359 23.65 -3.44 -0.08
CA THR A 359 24.70 -3.70 0.93
C THR A 359 24.78 -5.19 1.33
N ASP A 360 23.64 -5.90 1.32
CA ASP A 360 23.55 -7.29 1.75
C ASP A 360 23.89 -8.29 0.65
N TYR A 361 23.50 -8.02 -0.61
CA TYR A 361 23.60 -8.99 -1.70
C TYR A 361 24.71 -8.70 -2.72
N VAL A 362 25.25 -7.47 -2.78
CA VAL A 362 26.23 -7.07 -3.80
C VAL A 362 27.65 -6.99 -3.22
N ASN A 363 28.57 -7.74 -3.82
CA ASN A 363 29.98 -7.84 -3.47
C ASN A 363 30.88 -7.63 -4.71
N GLU A 364 32.21 -7.62 -4.53
CA GLU A 364 33.15 -7.34 -5.64
C GLU A 364 33.04 -8.31 -6.83
N ALA A 365 32.59 -9.56 -6.59
CA ALA A 365 32.51 -10.61 -7.60
C ALA A 365 31.23 -10.56 -8.44
N ASN A 366 30.12 -10.05 -7.88
CA ASN A 366 28.82 -10.02 -8.56
C ASN A 366 28.32 -8.60 -8.94
N ASP A 367 29.07 -7.54 -8.62
CA ASP A 367 28.71 -6.16 -8.94
C ASP A 367 28.98 -5.78 -10.42
N PHE A 368 28.01 -5.11 -11.04
CA PHE A 368 28.05 -4.67 -12.45
C PHE A 368 27.34 -3.32 -12.66
N PRO A 369 27.70 -2.55 -13.72
CA PRO A 369 27.07 -1.27 -14.03
C PRO A 369 25.66 -1.43 -14.65
N LEU A 370 24.80 -0.41 -14.50
CA LEU A 370 23.41 -0.47 -14.97
C LEU A 370 23.29 -0.68 -16.50
N ASN A 371 24.26 -0.20 -17.28
CA ASN A 371 24.28 -0.42 -18.74
C ASN A 371 24.51 -1.89 -19.15
N LYS A 372 24.71 -2.80 -18.19
CA LYS A 372 24.78 -4.26 -18.39
C LYS A 372 23.57 -5.00 -17.83
N PHE A 373 22.67 -4.31 -17.14
CA PHE A 373 21.45 -4.93 -16.64
C PHE A 373 20.50 -5.23 -17.80
N ILE A 374 19.97 -6.46 -17.86
CA ILE A 374 18.99 -6.90 -18.86
C ILE A 374 17.69 -7.30 -18.15
N SER A 375 17.81 -8.24 -17.21
CA SER A 375 16.71 -8.76 -16.39
C SER A 375 17.25 -9.26 -15.05
N ARG A 376 16.34 -9.53 -14.11
CA ARG A 376 16.67 -10.12 -12.81
C ARG A 376 16.95 -11.61 -12.93
N THR A 377 18.11 -12.06 -12.45
CA THR A 377 18.47 -13.48 -12.40
C THR A 377 18.71 -14.01 -10.98
N ASN A 378 19.00 -13.10 -10.03
CA ASN A 378 19.27 -13.41 -8.62
C ASN A 378 19.15 -12.13 -7.75
N PRO A 379 19.25 -12.21 -6.40
CA PRO A 379 19.09 -11.06 -5.51
C PRO A 379 20.07 -9.91 -5.75
N SER A 380 21.31 -10.22 -6.17
CA SER A 380 22.32 -9.19 -6.47
C SER A 380 21.95 -8.39 -7.73
N SER A 381 21.49 -9.08 -8.78
CA SER A 381 21.00 -8.44 -10.01
C SER A 381 19.75 -7.59 -9.76
N GLU A 382 18.84 -8.01 -8.86
CA GLU A 382 17.68 -7.22 -8.44
C GLU A 382 18.12 -5.93 -7.73
N ALA A 383 19.04 -6.05 -6.77
CA ALA A 383 19.54 -4.91 -6.01
C ALA A 383 20.25 -3.87 -6.90
N ILE A 384 20.86 -4.31 -8.01
CA ILE A 384 21.46 -3.44 -9.01
C ILE A 384 20.38 -2.88 -9.96
N GLY A 385 19.71 -3.73 -10.73
CA GLY A 385 18.80 -3.34 -11.80
C GLY A 385 17.58 -2.55 -11.33
N TYR A 386 17.00 -2.94 -10.18
CA TYR A 386 15.88 -2.22 -9.57
C TYR A 386 16.39 -1.20 -8.56
N GLY A 387 17.24 -1.65 -7.62
CA GLY A 387 17.61 -0.83 -6.47
C GLY A 387 18.51 0.37 -6.80
N LYS A 388 19.65 0.14 -7.45
CA LYS A 388 20.56 1.21 -7.89
C LYS A 388 19.89 2.13 -8.91
N SER A 389 19.11 1.58 -9.84
CA SER A 389 18.34 2.36 -10.82
C SER A 389 17.28 3.25 -10.16
N SER A 390 16.50 2.73 -9.21
CA SER A 390 15.54 3.53 -8.43
C SER A 390 16.21 4.69 -7.67
N MET A 391 17.38 4.45 -7.09
CA MET A 391 18.14 5.51 -6.42
C MET A 391 18.77 6.51 -7.40
N LEU A 392 19.18 6.10 -8.60
CA LEU A 392 19.58 6.99 -9.69
C LEU A 392 18.45 7.99 -10.00
N TRP A 393 17.22 7.52 -10.12
CA TRP A 393 16.06 8.39 -10.39
C TRP A 393 15.75 9.33 -9.21
N ASN A 394 15.88 8.84 -7.98
CA ASN A 394 15.75 9.68 -6.79
C ASN A 394 16.77 10.82 -6.77
N MET A 395 18.05 10.52 -7.05
CA MET A 395 19.12 11.51 -7.11
C MET A 395 18.94 12.48 -8.29
N LEU A 396 18.46 12.00 -9.44
CA LEU A 396 18.14 12.86 -10.58
C LEU A 396 17.01 13.84 -10.23
N ARG A 397 15.94 13.36 -9.57
CA ARG A 397 14.83 14.20 -9.08
C ARG A 397 15.30 15.25 -8.09
N GLU A 398 16.21 14.90 -7.18
CA GLU A 398 16.87 15.85 -6.26
C GLU A 398 17.72 16.91 -6.98
N LEU A 399 18.37 16.51 -8.08
CA LEU A 399 19.24 17.38 -8.85
C LEU A 399 18.45 18.38 -9.70
N VAL A 400 17.39 17.94 -10.39
CA VAL A 400 16.63 18.79 -11.34
C VAL A 400 15.37 19.44 -10.75
N GLY A 401 14.87 18.92 -9.63
CA GLY A 401 13.62 19.34 -9.00
C GLY A 401 12.38 18.68 -9.61
N ASP A 402 11.28 18.61 -8.85
CA ASP A 402 10.07 17.85 -9.19
C ASP A 402 9.46 18.26 -10.55
N GLU A 403 9.37 19.57 -10.81
CA GLU A 403 8.77 20.08 -12.05
C GLU A 403 9.57 19.66 -13.29
N SER A 404 10.88 19.87 -13.27
CA SER A 404 11.77 19.47 -14.37
C SER A 404 11.84 17.95 -14.52
N PHE A 405 11.72 17.21 -13.41
CA PHE A 405 11.72 15.74 -13.44
C PHE A 405 10.50 15.20 -14.19
N VAL A 406 9.31 15.71 -13.87
CA VAL A 406 8.08 15.36 -14.59
C VAL A 406 8.17 15.77 -16.06
N LYS A 407 8.55 17.03 -16.34
CA LYS A 407 8.69 17.52 -17.72
C LYS A 407 9.75 16.74 -18.53
N GLY A 408 10.82 16.28 -17.87
CA GLY A 408 11.87 15.44 -18.46
C GLY A 408 11.30 14.13 -18.99
N PHE A 409 10.55 13.40 -18.16
CA PHE A 409 9.89 12.16 -18.58
C PHE A 409 8.75 12.38 -19.58
N GLN A 410 7.99 13.48 -19.46
CA GLN A 410 6.98 13.83 -20.46
C GLN A 410 7.59 14.07 -21.84
N LYS A 411 8.74 14.76 -21.89
CA LYS A 411 9.49 14.95 -23.14
C LYS A 411 10.06 13.63 -23.65
N PHE A 412 10.71 12.86 -22.79
CA PHE A 412 11.28 11.57 -23.14
C PHE A 412 10.23 10.64 -23.75
N TYR A 413 9.08 10.50 -23.11
CA TYR A 413 7.99 9.67 -23.58
C TYR A 413 7.46 10.13 -24.94
N ARG A 414 7.15 11.43 -25.07
CA ARG A 414 6.64 12.00 -26.34
C ARG A 414 7.61 11.76 -27.51
N ASP A 415 8.90 11.89 -27.28
CA ASP A 415 9.91 11.84 -28.34
C ASP A 415 10.26 10.38 -28.75
N ASN A 416 10.08 9.43 -27.82
CA ASN A 416 10.47 8.02 -27.95
C ASN A 416 9.29 7.01 -27.96
N LYS A 417 8.04 7.48 -27.95
CA LYS A 417 6.87 6.61 -28.09
C LYS A 417 6.96 5.79 -29.39
N PHE A 418 6.81 4.48 -29.24
CA PHE A 418 6.97 3.42 -30.25
C PHE A 418 8.35 3.35 -30.90
N LYS A 419 9.40 3.60 -30.11
CA LYS A 419 10.81 3.46 -30.51
C LYS A 419 11.60 2.84 -29.36
N ALA A 420 12.69 2.13 -29.70
CA ALA A 420 13.70 1.74 -28.73
C ALA A 420 14.50 2.98 -28.28
N ALA A 421 14.73 3.09 -26.98
CA ALA A 421 15.41 4.22 -26.36
C ALA A 421 16.42 3.78 -25.30
N SER A 422 17.47 4.57 -25.14
CA SER A 422 18.58 4.33 -24.22
C SER A 422 18.56 5.26 -23.00
N PHE A 423 19.42 4.98 -22.01
CA PHE A 423 19.71 5.94 -20.93
C PHE A 423 20.16 7.32 -21.46
N ASP A 424 20.82 7.37 -22.63
CA ASP A 424 21.30 8.62 -23.22
C ASP A 424 20.14 9.48 -23.78
N ASP A 425 19.08 8.85 -24.29
CA ASP A 425 17.87 9.55 -24.76
C ASP A 425 17.09 10.16 -23.59
N ILE A 426 17.06 9.46 -22.45
CA ILE A 426 16.54 10.00 -21.18
C ILE A 426 17.37 11.21 -20.76
N ARG A 427 18.71 11.08 -20.70
CA ARG A 427 19.63 12.17 -20.37
C ARG A 427 19.35 13.41 -21.22
N LYS A 428 19.38 13.28 -22.55
CA LYS A 428 19.12 14.39 -23.49
C LYS A 428 17.77 15.06 -23.26
N SER A 429 16.74 14.30 -22.94
CA SER A 429 15.41 14.83 -22.64
C SER A 429 15.41 15.70 -21.38
N PHE A 430 16.11 15.25 -20.34
CA PHE A 430 16.28 15.99 -19.09
C PHE A 430 17.18 17.23 -19.24
N GLU A 431 18.28 17.16 -19.99
CA GLU A 431 19.15 18.31 -20.26
C GLU A 431 18.38 19.41 -21.01
N SER A 432 17.58 19.03 -22.01
CA SER A 432 16.77 19.97 -22.78
C SER A 432 15.69 20.67 -21.94
N VAL A 433 15.20 20.04 -20.86
CA VAL A 433 14.15 20.59 -20.00
C VAL A 433 14.75 21.39 -18.84
N SER A 434 15.80 20.86 -18.22
CA SER A 434 16.40 21.44 -17.01
C SER A 434 17.50 22.48 -17.30
N GLY A 435 18.07 22.47 -18.51
CA GLY A 435 19.22 23.30 -18.88
C GLY A 435 20.54 22.90 -18.19
N LYS A 436 20.56 21.80 -17.44
CA LYS A 436 21.77 21.27 -16.77
C LYS A 436 22.50 20.30 -17.69
N ASP A 437 23.83 20.29 -17.65
CA ASP A 437 24.64 19.20 -18.20
C ASP A 437 24.59 18.01 -17.24
N LEU A 438 24.09 16.87 -17.74
CA LEU A 438 23.88 15.66 -16.95
C LEU A 438 24.81 14.52 -17.39
N LYS A 439 25.74 14.78 -18.32
CA LYS A 439 26.63 13.75 -18.85
C LYS A 439 27.45 13.07 -17.75
N SER A 440 28.12 13.84 -16.90
CA SER A 440 28.92 13.28 -15.80
C SER A 440 28.08 12.48 -14.79
N PHE A 441 26.83 12.90 -14.54
CA PHE A 441 25.92 12.20 -13.64
C PHE A 441 25.53 10.82 -14.20
N PHE A 442 25.12 10.76 -15.47
CA PHE A 442 24.78 9.48 -16.11
C PHE A 442 26.01 8.59 -16.29
N ASP A 443 27.16 9.15 -16.66
CA ASP A 443 28.41 8.38 -16.75
C ASP A 443 28.78 7.73 -15.41
N GLU A 444 28.67 8.48 -14.30
CA GLU A 444 28.98 7.96 -12.98
C GLU A 444 27.98 6.88 -12.52
N TRP A 445 26.68 7.09 -12.71
CA TRP A 445 25.68 6.19 -12.09
C TRP A 445 25.21 5.05 -13.00
N VAL A 446 25.33 5.20 -14.32
CA VAL A 446 24.91 4.17 -15.29
C VAL A 446 26.08 3.29 -15.71
N ASN A 447 27.26 3.88 -15.97
CA ASN A 447 28.40 3.16 -16.56
C ASN A 447 29.41 2.63 -15.53
N ARG A 448 29.33 3.09 -14.27
CA ARG A 448 30.26 2.70 -13.20
C ARG A 448 29.63 1.69 -12.24
N LYS A 449 30.41 0.68 -11.82
CA LYS A 449 30.06 -0.21 -10.70
C LYS A 449 30.48 0.37 -9.34
N GLY A 450 30.05 -0.25 -8.26
CA GLY A 450 30.33 0.16 -6.89
C GLY A 450 29.36 1.21 -6.36
N ALA A 451 29.56 1.57 -5.09
CA ALA A 451 28.81 2.58 -4.36
C ALA A 451 29.70 3.25 -3.30
N PRO A 452 29.48 4.53 -2.98
CA PRO A 452 30.21 5.20 -1.91
C PRO A 452 29.82 4.65 -0.54
N GLU A 453 30.75 4.65 0.41
CA GLU A 453 30.47 4.46 1.84
C GLU A 453 30.87 5.75 2.57
N LEU A 454 29.94 6.33 3.35
CA LEU A 454 30.15 7.65 3.95
C LEU A 454 30.46 7.56 5.45
N SER A 455 31.21 8.53 5.96
CA SER A 455 31.34 8.79 7.40
C SER A 455 31.47 10.29 7.69
N VAL A 456 31.05 10.70 8.90
CA VAL A 456 31.33 12.03 9.44
C VAL A 456 32.33 11.93 10.58
N SER A 457 33.29 12.85 10.61
CA SER A 457 34.33 12.93 11.64
C SER A 457 34.64 14.38 12.01
N ASN A 458 35.40 14.59 13.09
CA ASN A 458 35.88 15.89 13.53
C ASN A 458 34.77 16.94 13.75
N VAL A 459 33.60 16.52 14.22
CA VAL A 459 32.47 17.43 14.48
C VAL A 459 32.78 18.30 15.70
N LYS A 460 32.90 19.61 15.49
CA LYS A 460 33.23 20.61 16.51
C LYS A 460 32.40 21.86 16.30
N CYS A 461 32.00 22.51 17.40
CA CYS A 461 31.33 23.80 17.35
C CYS A 461 31.95 24.76 18.37
N GLU A 462 32.22 25.99 17.92
CA GLU A 462 32.71 27.08 18.76
C GLU A 462 31.79 28.30 18.64
N LYS A 463 31.54 28.98 19.76
CA LYS A 463 30.83 30.25 19.76
C LYS A 463 31.84 31.40 19.61
N LYS A 464 31.73 32.20 18.55
CA LYS A 464 32.54 33.41 18.29
C LYS A 464 31.63 34.53 17.82
N ASP A 465 31.81 35.74 18.34
CA ASP A 465 31.04 36.94 17.94
C ASP A 465 29.51 36.72 17.94
N ASN A 466 29.02 36.01 18.96
CA ASN A 466 27.61 35.63 19.11
C ASN A 466 27.04 34.74 17.98
N GLN A 467 27.92 34.07 17.22
CA GLN A 467 27.58 33.06 16.21
C GLN A 467 28.23 31.72 16.56
N TYR A 468 27.61 30.64 16.08
CA TYR A 468 28.07 29.27 16.26
C TYR A 468 28.74 28.79 14.97
N GLN A 469 30.04 28.53 15.02
CA GLN A 469 30.85 28.01 13.92
C GLN A 469 30.93 26.49 14.04
N LEU A 470 30.20 25.79 13.17
CA LEU A 470 30.16 24.33 13.09
C LEU A 470 31.16 23.85 12.02
N GLN A 471 32.06 22.95 12.40
CA GLN A 471 33.02 22.32 11.51
C GLN A 471 32.93 20.79 11.60
N PHE A 472 33.06 20.11 10.47
CA PHE A 472 33.17 18.66 10.39
C PHE A 472 33.84 18.22 9.09
N THR A 473 34.19 16.93 8.98
CA THR A 473 34.78 16.33 7.78
C THR A 473 33.94 15.15 7.32
N LEU A 474 33.46 15.23 6.07
CA LEU A 474 32.85 14.10 5.37
C LEU A 474 33.94 13.26 4.71
N LYS A 475 33.80 11.93 4.77
CA LYS A 475 34.72 11.00 4.11
C LYS A 475 34.00 9.92 3.31
N GLN A 476 34.60 9.54 2.19
CA GLN A 476 34.23 8.36 1.39
C GLN A 476 35.23 7.23 1.68
N LEU A 477 34.74 6.10 2.22
CA LEU A 477 35.54 5.02 2.80
C LEU A 477 35.86 3.88 1.82
N GLN A 478 35.15 3.79 0.69
CA GLN A 478 35.37 2.73 -0.29
C GLN A 478 36.78 2.80 -0.91
N LYS A 479 37.28 1.68 -1.45
CA LYS A 479 38.65 1.61 -2.01
C LYS A 479 38.78 2.26 -3.39
N GLU A 480 37.72 2.18 -4.19
CA GLU A 480 37.63 2.72 -5.54
C GLU A 480 37.70 4.25 -5.53
N GLU A 481 37.76 4.89 -6.71
CA GLU A 481 37.75 6.36 -6.80
C GLU A 481 36.55 7.01 -6.07
N ALA A 482 36.67 8.29 -5.73
CA ALA A 482 35.54 9.01 -5.14
C ALA A 482 34.37 9.11 -6.12
N PHE A 483 33.15 9.10 -5.59
CA PHE A 483 31.93 9.47 -6.33
C PHE A 483 31.66 10.96 -6.14
N ALA A 484 31.11 11.62 -7.14
CA ALA A 484 30.67 13.01 -7.04
C ALA A 484 29.27 13.08 -6.42
N LEU A 485 29.18 13.58 -5.18
CA LEU A 485 27.96 13.57 -4.39
C LEU A 485 27.54 14.98 -3.99
N ASP A 486 26.25 15.28 -4.14
CA ASP A 486 25.59 16.42 -3.47
C ASP A 486 24.98 15.93 -2.15
N VAL A 487 25.80 15.93 -1.10
CA VAL A 487 25.47 15.29 0.17
C VAL A 487 24.48 16.15 0.98
N PRO A 488 23.26 15.67 1.28
CA PRO A 488 22.35 16.37 2.18
C PRO A 488 22.82 16.24 3.63
N VAL A 489 23.08 17.37 4.27
CA VAL A 489 23.50 17.50 5.66
C VAL A 489 22.38 18.18 6.43
N THR A 490 21.85 17.48 7.43
CA THR A 490 20.83 17.99 8.35
C THR A 490 21.49 18.48 9.62
N ILE A 491 21.18 19.70 10.02
CA ILE A 491 21.64 20.34 11.25
C ILE A 491 20.40 20.63 12.09
N SER A 492 20.29 19.98 13.24
CA SER A 492 19.16 20.15 14.15
C SER A 492 19.50 21.11 15.29
N PHE A 493 18.54 21.98 15.59
CA PHE A 493 18.54 22.92 16.71
C PHE A 493 17.42 22.55 17.69
N ALA A 494 17.27 23.29 18.79
CA ALA A 494 16.25 22.99 19.78
C ALA A 494 14.80 23.08 19.23
N LYS A 495 14.54 24.01 18.29
CA LYS A 495 13.19 24.30 17.79
C LYS A 495 12.99 24.11 16.29
N ASN A 496 14.07 24.00 15.52
CA ASN A 496 14.02 23.85 14.08
C ASN A 496 15.13 22.93 13.56
N VAL A 497 15.06 22.62 12.26
CA VAL A 497 16.03 21.81 11.54
C VAL A 497 16.36 22.47 10.21
N VAL A 498 17.63 22.46 9.81
CA VAL A 498 18.11 23.05 8.56
C VAL A 498 18.81 21.98 7.73
N VAL A 499 18.54 21.96 6.42
CA VAL A 499 19.24 21.09 5.46
C VAL A 499 20.18 21.92 4.60
N LYS A 500 21.44 21.48 4.47
CA LYS A 500 22.46 22.02 3.57
C LYS A 500 22.87 20.94 2.56
N LYS A 501 23.11 21.29 1.30
CA LYS A 501 23.73 20.38 0.32
C LYS A 501 25.23 20.67 0.26
N VAL A 502 26.06 19.64 0.38
CA VAL A 502 27.52 19.72 0.32
C VAL A 502 28.02 18.95 -0.89
N ALA A 503 28.59 19.65 -1.86
CA ALA A 503 29.27 19.01 -2.98
C ALA A 503 30.56 18.33 -2.49
N MET A 504 30.71 17.04 -2.79
CA MET A 504 31.85 16.21 -2.43
C MET A 504 32.32 15.45 -3.66
N THR A 505 33.45 15.86 -4.22
CA THR A 505 34.06 15.22 -5.41
C THR A 505 35.30 14.37 -5.09
N GLY A 506 35.84 14.51 -3.88
CA GLY A 506 37.02 13.78 -3.41
C GLY A 506 36.71 12.82 -2.26
N LYS A 507 37.75 12.14 -1.77
CA LYS A 507 37.65 11.21 -0.63
C LYS A 507 37.36 11.88 0.72
N GLU A 508 37.72 13.15 0.85
CA GLU A 508 37.44 13.95 2.05
C GLU A 508 36.90 15.32 1.65
N GLN A 509 35.92 15.83 2.39
CA GLN A 509 35.38 17.19 2.24
C GLN A 509 35.25 17.85 3.61
N LYS A 510 36.01 18.92 3.83
CA LYS A 510 35.88 19.75 5.04
C LYS A 510 34.68 20.68 4.88
N CYS A 511 33.84 20.72 5.91
CA CYS A 511 32.60 21.49 5.93
C CYS A 511 32.66 22.50 7.07
N GLU A 512 32.26 23.73 6.78
CA GLU A 512 32.16 24.81 7.75
C GLU A 512 30.85 25.58 7.51
N PHE A 513 30.07 25.74 8.58
CA PHE A 513 28.82 26.49 8.55
C PHE A 513 28.73 27.41 9.76
N THR A 514 28.02 28.51 9.60
CA THR A 514 27.81 29.50 10.66
C THR A 514 26.32 29.69 10.91
N PHE A 515 25.91 29.69 12.18
CA PHE A 515 24.53 29.81 12.62
C PHE A 515 24.38 30.82 13.76
N SER A 516 23.19 31.42 13.86
CA SER A 516 22.80 32.27 15.00
C SER A 516 22.36 31.47 16.23
N GLU A 517 22.02 30.20 16.04
CA GLU A 517 21.53 29.28 17.07
C GLU A 517 22.54 28.14 17.30
N ASN A 518 22.51 27.53 18.49
CA ASN A 518 23.42 26.45 18.85
C ASN A 518 23.04 25.14 18.14
N PRO A 519 23.86 24.60 17.22
CA PRO A 519 23.60 23.31 16.59
C PRO A 519 23.76 22.18 17.61
N LEU A 520 22.84 21.21 17.60
CA LEU A 520 22.80 20.11 18.57
C LEU A 520 23.12 18.75 17.94
N LEU A 521 22.77 18.56 16.67
CA LEU A 521 22.97 17.31 15.94
C LEU A 521 23.31 17.59 14.48
N VAL A 522 24.30 16.86 13.95
CA VAL A 522 24.59 16.78 12.52
C VAL A 522 24.27 15.37 12.04
N GLN A 523 23.43 15.27 11.02
CA GLN A 523 23.12 14.01 10.34
C GLN A 523 23.40 14.11 8.84
N ILE A 524 24.07 13.11 8.29
CA ILE A 524 24.38 13.01 6.88
C ILE A 524 23.39 12.06 6.24
N ASP A 525 22.68 12.54 5.22
CA ASP A 525 21.70 11.77 4.47
C ASP A 525 20.67 10.99 5.32
N PRO A 526 20.01 11.63 6.32
CA PRO A 526 19.12 10.93 7.25
C PRO A 526 17.84 10.38 6.60
N GLN A 527 17.51 10.83 5.39
CA GLN A 527 16.36 10.35 4.59
C GLN A 527 16.78 9.43 3.45
N PHE A 528 18.04 8.95 3.44
CA PHE A 528 18.55 7.97 2.47
C PHE A 528 18.33 8.40 1.01
N ASN A 529 18.66 9.65 0.67
CA ASN A 529 18.48 10.22 -0.66
C ASN A 529 19.60 9.83 -1.63
N LEU A 530 20.76 9.42 -1.13
CA LEU A 530 21.91 9.04 -1.96
C LEU A 530 22.00 7.54 -2.19
N PHE A 531 22.40 7.13 -3.40
CA PHE A 531 22.86 5.77 -3.61
C PHE A 531 24.22 5.57 -2.93
N ARG A 532 24.26 4.72 -1.90
CA ARG A 532 25.45 4.44 -1.09
C ARG A 532 25.35 3.08 -0.42
N LYS A 533 26.49 2.50 -0.05
CA LYS A 533 26.52 1.38 0.89
C LYS A 533 26.20 1.90 2.29
N LEU A 534 25.31 1.19 2.98
CA LEU A 534 24.95 1.53 4.36
C LEU A 534 25.98 0.91 5.30
N ASN A 535 26.44 1.69 6.28
CA ASN A 535 27.21 1.10 7.35
C ASN A 535 26.31 0.20 8.20
N TYR A 536 26.84 -0.89 8.76
CA TYR A 536 26.06 -1.83 9.56
C TYR A 536 25.40 -1.21 10.81
N LYS A 537 25.85 -0.02 11.25
CA LYS A 537 25.22 0.75 12.34
C LYS A 537 24.01 1.59 11.88
N GLU A 538 23.80 1.72 10.58
CA GLU A 538 22.66 2.42 9.98
C GLU A 538 21.51 1.47 9.62
N ILE A 539 21.81 0.18 9.56
CA ILE A 539 20.84 -0.88 9.28
C ILE A 539 20.70 -1.77 10.52
N PRO A 540 19.47 -2.21 10.86
CA PRO A 540 19.31 -3.19 11.91
C PRO A 540 19.89 -4.55 11.46
N PRO A 541 20.34 -5.42 12.39
CA PRO A 541 20.49 -6.83 12.06
C PRO A 541 19.12 -7.36 11.62
N SER A 542 19.10 -8.06 10.50
CA SER A 542 17.88 -8.52 9.84
C SER A 542 18.05 -9.95 9.35
N LEU A 543 16.93 -10.61 9.07
CA LEU A 543 16.92 -11.95 8.51
C LEU A 543 17.41 -12.01 7.05
N SER A 544 17.31 -10.91 6.30
CA SER A 544 17.82 -10.81 4.92
C SER A 544 19.31 -11.12 4.86
N LYS A 545 20.06 -10.69 5.90
CA LYS A 545 21.50 -10.90 5.98
C LYS A 545 21.86 -12.37 6.09
N ILE A 546 21.15 -13.12 6.95
CA ILE A 546 21.44 -14.54 7.14
C ILE A 546 20.96 -15.37 5.94
N PHE A 547 19.80 -15.07 5.36
CA PHE A 547 19.30 -15.80 4.19
C PHE A 547 20.12 -15.53 2.91
N GLY A 548 20.77 -14.37 2.82
CA GLY A 548 21.63 -13.99 1.70
C GLY A 548 23.08 -14.46 1.78
N ALA A 549 23.50 -15.08 2.88
CA ALA A 549 24.90 -15.50 3.02
C ALA A 549 25.16 -16.83 2.29
N GLU A 550 26.27 -16.89 1.55
CA GLU A 550 26.70 -18.08 0.80
C GLU A 550 27.34 -19.15 1.70
N ASP A 551 27.96 -18.75 2.82
CA ASP A 551 28.53 -19.65 3.84
C ASP A 551 27.89 -19.36 5.20
N LEU A 552 27.26 -20.39 5.78
CA LEU A 552 26.40 -20.30 6.95
C LEU A 552 26.72 -21.40 7.96
N LEU A 553 26.48 -21.10 9.24
CA LEU A 553 26.58 -22.05 10.34
C LEU A 553 25.25 -22.15 11.09
N ILE A 554 24.73 -23.36 11.27
CA ILE A 554 23.61 -23.65 12.16
C ILE A 554 24.16 -24.37 13.40
N VAL A 555 23.94 -23.76 14.56
CA VAL A 555 24.40 -24.25 15.85
C VAL A 555 23.20 -24.77 16.65
N LEU A 556 23.20 -26.08 16.89
CA LEU A 556 22.14 -26.81 17.61
C LEU A 556 22.47 -26.96 19.11
N PRO A 557 21.46 -27.02 20.00
CA PRO A 557 21.67 -27.04 21.45
C PRO A 557 22.04 -28.46 21.94
N SER A 558 23.28 -28.67 22.40
CA SER A 558 23.74 -30.02 22.84
C SER A 558 23.13 -30.51 24.15
N THR A 559 22.54 -29.61 24.93
CA THR A 559 21.91 -29.90 26.24
C THR A 559 20.38 -30.03 26.16
N ALA A 560 19.78 -29.84 24.98
CA ALA A 560 18.35 -30.01 24.79
C ALA A 560 17.93 -31.48 24.93
N SER A 561 16.64 -31.72 25.20
CA SER A 561 16.10 -33.08 25.20
C SER A 561 16.23 -33.71 23.81
N LYS A 562 16.27 -35.04 23.76
CA LYS A 562 16.39 -35.78 22.49
C LYS A 562 15.29 -35.40 21.48
N GLU A 563 14.05 -35.29 21.95
CA GLU A 563 12.90 -34.87 21.14
C GLU A 563 13.08 -33.45 20.59
N LYS A 564 13.58 -32.51 21.40
CA LYS A 564 13.84 -31.14 20.94
C LYS A 564 14.94 -31.05 19.90
N LEU A 565 16.03 -31.77 20.14
CA LEU A 565 17.15 -31.79 19.21
C LEU A 565 16.74 -32.38 17.85
N GLU A 566 15.90 -33.41 17.83
CA GLU A 566 15.41 -34.05 16.60
C GLU A 566 14.63 -33.07 15.70
N TYR A 567 13.70 -32.28 16.24
CA TYR A 567 12.94 -31.35 15.40
C TYR A 567 13.76 -30.11 14.99
N TYR A 568 14.74 -29.67 15.79
CA TYR A 568 15.68 -28.62 15.37
C TYR A 568 16.61 -29.10 14.27
N GLN A 569 17.05 -30.36 14.33
CA GLN A 569 17.81 -31.00 13.26
C GLN A 569 16.96 -31.12 11.99
N GLN A 570 15.67 -31.45 12.11
CA GLN A 570 14.76 -31.47 10.96
C GLN A 570 14.69 -30.11 10.27
N LEU A 571 14.53 -29.02 11.02
CA LEU A 571 14.55 -27.67 10.46
C LEU A 571 15.87 -27.34 9.75
N ALA A 572 17.00 -27.65 10.39
CA ALA A 572 18.32 -27.43 9.81
C ALA A 572 18.52 -28.22 8.52
N ASN A 573 18.00 -29.45 8.45
CA ASN A 573 18.08 -30.29 7.26
C ASN A 573 17.25 -29.73 6.10
N ILE A 574 16.02 -29.26 6.35
CA ILE A 574 15.17 -28.62 5.31
C ILE A 574 15.93 -27.47 4.63
N TRP A 575 16.65 -26.65 5.41
CA TRP A 575 17.42 -25.55 4.84
C TRP A 575 18.77 -25.98 4.25
N SER A 576 19.36 -27.07 4.74
CA SER A 576 20.64 -27.60 4.21
C SER A 576 20.49 -28.32 2.86
N GLU A 577 19.27 -28.57 2.40
CA GLU A 577 18.98 -29.10 1.06
C GLU A 577 19.22 -28.06 -0.06
N ASP A 578 19.34 -26.76 0.28
CA ASP A 578 19.69 -25.68 -0.65
C ASP A 578 21.13 -25.82 -1.13
N LYS A 579 21.30 -26.44 -2.31
CA LYS A 579 22.62 -26.74 -2.92
C LYS A 579 23.39 -25.49 -3.37
N THR A 580 22.77 -24.31 -3.33
CA THR A 580 23.41 -23.05 -3.71
C THR A 580 24.24 -22.45 -2.56
N LYS A 581 24.02 -22.94 -1.33
CA LYS A 581 24.69 -22.44 -0.12
C LYS A 581 25.52 -23.52 0.54
N LYS A 582 26.60 -23.07 1.17
CA LYS A 582 27.44 -23.90 2.03
C LYS A 582 26.95 -23.77 3.47
N ILE A 583 26.11 -24.70 3.90
CA ILE A 583 25.53 -24.73 5.25
C ILE A 583 26.23 -25.81 6.09
N GLU A 584 26.89 -25.39 7.16
CA GLU A 584 27.44 -26.29 8.18
C GLU A 584 26.44 -26.42 9.33
N VAL A 585 26.06 -27.65 9.69
CA VAL A 585 25.22 -27.92 10.87
C VAL A 585 26.04 -28.61 11.95
N SER A 586 25.97 -28.12 13.18
CA SER A 586 26.83 -28.59 14.26
C SER A 586 26.23 -28.36 15.65
N LEU A 587 26.66 -29.13 16.64
CA LEU A 587 26.29 -28.93 18.04
C LEU A 587 27.09 -27.78 18.65
N ASP A 588 26.46 -27.01 19.54
CA ASP A 588 27.11 -25.93 20.27
C ASP A 588 28.35 -26.40 21.03
N SER A 589 28.35 -27.63 21.59
CA SER A 589 29.47 -28.26 22.31
C SER A 589 30.80 -28.25 21.52
N LYS A 590 30.75 -28.24 20.19
CA LYS A 590 31.92 -28.17 19.30
C LYS A 590 32.72 -26.87 19.43
N TYR A 591 32.09 -25.75 19.78
CA TYR A 591 32.71 -24.43 19.69
C TYR A 591 33.00 -23.83 21.07
N LYS A 592 34.22 -23.41 21.38
CA LYS A 592 34.44 -22.58 22.58
C LYS A 592 33.87 -21.16 22.41
N LYS A 593 33.91 -20.65 21.17
CA LYS A 593 33.43 -19.34 20.75
C LYS A 593 32.85 -19.44 19.34
N LEU A 594 31.87 -18.61 19.04
CA LEU A 594 31.28 -18.52 17.70
C LEU A 594 32.29 -17.95 16.67
N PRO A 595 32.37 -18.49 15.44
CA PRO A 595 33.25 -17.98 14.39
C PRO A 595 32.83 -16.57 13.92
N ALA A 596 33.74 -15.61 13.98
CA ALA A 596 33.45 -14.21 13.62
C ALA A 596 33.28 -13.96 12.11
N ASP A 597 33.74 -14.88 11.28
CA ASP A 597 33.67 -14.83 9.81
C ASP A 597 32.35 -15.37 9.25
N LYS A 598 31.47 -15.95 10.08
CA LYS A 598 30.22 -16.56 9.64
C LYS A 598 28.97 -15.80 10.09
N ASN A 599 27.91 -15.91 9.31
CA ASN A 599 26.54 -15.65 9.76
C ASN A 599 25.97 -16.93 10.39
N ILE A 600 25.32 -16.82 11.55
CA ILE A 600 25.08 -17.99 12.41
C ILE A 600 23.64 -18.06 12.89
N TRP A 601 23.00 -19.20 12.68
CA TRP A 601 21.75 -19.58 13.35
C TRP A 601 22.06 -20.25 14.69
N ILE A 602 21.39 -19.81 15.75
CA ILE A 602 21.49 -20.37 17.10
C ILE A 602 20.12 -20.93 17.49
N PHE A 603 19.99 -22.25 17.51
CA PHE A 603 18.72 -22.92 17.77
C PHE A 603 18.57 -23.31 19.24
N GLY A 604 17.37 -23.10 19.78
CA GLY A 604 16.95 -23.51 21.12
C GLY A 604 17.38 -22.57 22.24
N ALA A 605 16.52 -22.42 23.25
CA ALA A 605 16.83 -21.66 24.46
C ALA A 605 17.98 -22.29 25.27
N GLU A 606 18.13 -23.62 25.16
CA GLU A 606 19.14 -24.44 25.83
C GLU A 606 20.54 -24.28 25.24
N ASN A 607 20.66 -23.60 24.10
CA ASN A 607 21.94 -23.36 23.44
C ASN A 607 22.88 -22.56 24.36
N LYS A 608 24.13 -22.99 24.48
CA LYS A 608 25.11 -22.33 25.35
C LYS A 608 25.42 -20.90 24.92
N PHE A 609 25.15 -20.54 23.67
CA PHE A 609 25.36 -19.21 23.12
C PHE A 609 24.14 -18.29 23.22
N THR A 610 23.03 -18.73 23.85
CA THR A 610 21.87 -17.87 24.12
C THR A 610 22.24 -16.63 24.95
N SER A 611 23.28 -16.70 25.80
CA SER A 611 23.81 -15.54 26.52
C SER A 611 24.31 -14.43 25.59
N VAL A 612 24.94 -14.78 24.47
CA VAL A 612 25.42 -13.82 23.47
C VAL A 612 24.24 -13.07 22.82
N ILE A 613 23.13 -13.78 22.58
CA ILE A 613 21.90 -13.16 22.08
C ILE A 613 21.32 -12.19 23.12
N LYS A 614 21.26 -12.60 24.40
CA LYS A 614 20.79 -11.74 25.50
C LYS A 614 21.63 -10.47 25.63
N ASP A 615 22.95 -10.58 25.49
CA ASP A 615 23.83 -9.41 25.51
C ASP A 615 23.59 -8.48 24.32
N GLY A 616 23.41 -9.03 23.11
CA GLY A 616 23.10 -8.26 21.92
C GLY A 616 21.73 -7.57 21.93
N LEU A 617 20.80 -7.99 22.78
CA LEU A 617 19.47 -7.38 22.93
C LEU A 617 19.44 -6.13 23.81
N LYS A 618 20.48 -5.92 24.64
CA LYS A 618 20.57 -4.77 25.57
C LYS A 618 20.46 -3.42 24.86
N ASP A 619 20.92 -3.34 23.62
CA ASP A 619 20.87 -2.13 22.79
C ASP A 619 19.46 -1.78 22.28
N TYR A 620 18.48 -2.70 22.43
CA TYR A 620 17.17 -2.60 21.77
C TYR A 620 15.99 -2.61 22.75
N ASN A 621 16.21 -2.31 24.04
CA ASN A 621 15.18 -2.36 25.09
C ASN A 621 14.40 -3.70 25.06
N SER A 622 15.12 -4.79 24.87
CA SER A 622 14.55 -6.12 24.66
C SER A 622 15.30 -7.13 25.52
N GLU A 623 14.62 -8.18 25.95
CA GLU A 623 15.18 -9.16 26.89
C GLU A 623 14.50 -10.53 26.73
N ILE A 624 15.30 -11.60 26.77
CA ILE A 624 14.80 -12.98 26.91
C ILE A 624 14.78 -13.33 28.40
N LYS A 625 13.57 -13.38 28.98
CA LYS A 625 13.31 -13.71 30.39
C LYS A 625 12.95 -15.19 30.53
N ASN A 626 12.79 -15.65 31.77
CA ASN A 626 12.21 -16.98 32.02
C ASN A 626 10.69 -16.93 31.82
N GLY A 627 10.18 -17.69 30.85
CA GLY A 627 8.74 -17.80 30.57
C GLY A 627 8.17 -16.72 29.64
N SER A 628 8.94 -15.68 29.32
CA SER A 628 8.54 -14.61 28.39
C SER A 628 9.72 -14.01 27.64
N VAL A 629 9.42 -13.33 26.53
CA VAL A 629 10.39 -12.54 25.76
C VAL A 629 9.82 -11.13 25.57
N LEU A 630 10.57 -10.13 26.01
CA LEU A 630 10.29 -8.71 25.79
C LEU A 630 10.97 -8.27 24.49
N LEU A 631 10.19 -7.80 23.52
CA LEU A 631 10.66 -7.29 22.24
C LEU A 631 10.12 -5.86 22.06
N GLY A 632 11.00 -4.87 22.26
CA GLY A 632 10.65 -3.46 22.24
C GLY A 632 9.72 -3.07 23.39
N LYS A 633 8.42 -2.91 23.09
CA LYS A 633 7.37 -2.56 24.08
C LYS A 633 6.40 -3.72 24.37
N SER A 634 6.56 -4.84 23.68
CA SER A 634 5.62 -5.96 23.73
C SER A 634 6.28 -7.16 24.37
N GLU A 635 5.58 -7.79 25.31
CA GLU A 635 6.04 -8.99 26.01
C GLU A 635 5.16 -10.19 25.60
N TYR A 636 5.82 -11.29 25.24
CA TYR A 636 5.17 -12.48 24.72
C TYR A 636 5.53 -13.69 25.58
N PRO A 637 4.56 -14.57 25.93
CA PRO A 637 4.86 -15.79 26.69
C PRO A 637 5.64 -16.78 25.83
N THR A 638 6.55 -17.54 26.43
CA THR A 638 7.30 -18.59 25.70
C THR A 638 6.44 -19.79 25.33
N THR A 639 5.35 -20.01 26.08
CA THR A 639 4.36 -21.04 25.79
C THR A 639 3.61 -20.71 24.50
N ASN A 640 3.49 -21.68 23.60
CA ASN A 640 2.77 -21.57 22.31
C ASN A 640 3.38 -20.60 21.28
N ASN A 641 4.45 -19.86 21.62
CA ASN A 641 5.13 -18.95 20.71
C ASN A 641 6.51 -19.46 20.26
N SER A 642 6.84 -19.16 19.01
CA SER A 642 8.17 -19.31 18.43
C SER A 642 8.81 -17.93 18.27
N PHE A 643 10.08 -17.82 18.61
CA PHE A 643 10.85 -16.56 18.59
C PHE A 643 11.97 -16.66 17.57
N ILE A 644 12.05 -15.66 16.70
CA ILE A 644 13.18 -15.46 15.81
C ILE A 644 13.73 -14.09 16.10
N ILE A 645 15.01 -13.99 16.46
CA ILE A 645 15.62 -12.76 16.96
C ILE A 645 17.02 -12.63 16.37
N SER A 646 17.28 -11.56 15.63
CA SER A 646 18.59 -11.27 15.08
C SER A 646 19.33 -10.23 15.92
N VAL A 647 20.62 -10.45 16.15
CA VAL A 647 21.54 -9.49 16.77
C VAL A 647 22.83 -9.43 15.96
N ARG A 648 23.67 -8.42 16.23
CA ARG A 648 24.98 -8.29 15.60
C ARG A 648 25.97 -9.28 16.20
N HIS A 649 26.86 -9.83 15.39
CA HIS A 649 27.96 -10.64 15.93
C HIS A 649 28.91 -9.73 16.74
N PRO A 650 29.24 -10.08 18.00
CA PRO A 650 29.96 -9.18 18.91
C PRO A 650 31.37 -8.84 18.45
N GLU A 651 32.04 -9.76 17.73
CA GLU A 651 33.39 -9.53 17.21
C GLU A 651 33.43 -9.00 15.78
N ASN A 652 32.34 -9.17 15.03
CA ASN A 652 32.27 -8.75 13.64
C ASN A 652 30.86 -8.23 13.33
N PRO A 653 30.57 -6.97 13.63
CA PRO A 653 29.24 -6.41 13.48
C PRO A 653 28.69 -6.38 12.04
N SER A 654 29.48 -6.69 11.00
CA SER A 654 28.94 -6.88 9.66
C SER A 654 28.11 -8.18 9.53
N ASN A 655 28.38 -9.16 10.40
CA ASN A 655 27.70 -10.45 10.45
C ASN A 655 26.58 -10.45 11.50
N VAL A 656 25.64 -11.37 11.34
CA VAL A 656 24.49 -11.54 12.24
C VAL A 656 24.48 -12.89 12.94
N LEU A 657 23.95 -12.87 14.16
CA LEU A 657 23.53 -14.05 14.91
C LEU A 657 22.01 -14.05 14.93
N VAL A 658 21.39 -15.16 14.53
CA VAL A 658 19.93 -15.29 14.55
C VAL A 658 19.52 -16.43 15.48
N TYR A 659 18.87 -16.06 16.56
CA TYR A 659 18.26 -16.96 17.53
C TYR A 659 16.93 -17.48 16.99
N LEU A 660 16.69 -18.79 17.09
CA LEU A 660 15.42 -19.42 16.80
C LEU A 660 15.05 -20.35 17.95
N SER A 661 13.91 -20.13 18.59
CA SER A 661 13.40 -20.98 19.66
C SER A 661 11.93 -21.26 19.50
N THR A 662 11.53 -22.51 19.66
CA THR A 662 10.14 -22.96 19.70
C THR A 662 9.99 -24.07 20.74
N GLU A 663 8.89 -24.07 21.47
CA GLU A 663 8.46 -25.21 22.30
C GLU A 663 7.48 -26.12 21.56
N ASN A 664 7.09 -25.74 20.33
CA ASN A 664 6.08 -26.41 19.52
C ASN A 664 6.73 -27.11 18.33
N LYS A 665 6.77 -28.45 18.37
CA LYS A 665 7.33 -29.27 17.29
C LYS A 665 6.55 -29.14 15.97
N ASP A 666 5.23 -28.94 16.05
CA ASP A 666 4.37 -28.90 14.86
C ASP A 666 4.58 -27.62 14.05
N ALA A 667 5.15 -26.57 14.68
CA ALA A 667 5.43 -25.30 14.03
C ALA A 667 6.61 -25.36 13.04
N ILE A 668 7.50 -26.36 13.13
CA ILE A 668 8.76 -26.42 12.37
C ILE A 668 8.54 -26.34 10.85
N GLY A 669 7.62 -27.14 10.31
CA GLY A 669 7.33 -27.14 8.87
C GLY A 669 6.77 -25.80 8.38
N GLY A 670 5.96 -25.13 9.20
CA GLY A 670 5.44 -23.80 8.90
C GLY A 670 6.50 -22.70 8.99
N LEU A 671 7.38 -22.75 9.98
CA LEU A 671 8.49 -21.80 10.15
C LEU A 671 9.48 -21.90 8.98
N ALA A 672 9.86 -23.12 8.59
CA ALA A 672 10.78 -23.34 7.47
C ALA A 672 10.30 -22.67 6.18
N LYS A 673 9.00 -22.77 5.90
CA LYS A 673 8.34 -22.16 4.74
C LYS A 673 8.20 -20.65 4.87
N LYS A 674 7.80 -20.15 6.06
CA LYS A 674 7.44 -18.74 6.26
C LYS A 674 8.66 -17.83 6.41
N LEU A 675 9.71 -18.24 7.13
CA LEU A 675 10.81 -17.34 7.51
C LEU A 675 11.55 -16.64 6.34
N PRO A 676 11.80 -17.27 5.18
CA PRO A 676 12.39 -16.60 4.02
C PRO A 676 11.61 -15.36 3.55
N HIS A 677 10.30 -15.29 3.81
CA HIS A 677 9.46 -14.14 3.43
C HIS A 677 9.58 -12.94 4.38
N TYR A 678 10.26 -13.09 5.51
CA TYR A 678 10.37 -12.06 6.56
C TYR A 678 11.77 -11.43 6.64
N GLY A 679 12.52 -11.45 5.53
CA GLY A 679 13.91 -10.96 5.47
C GLY A 679 14.14 -9.59 6.10
N LYS A 680 13.24 -8.63 5.92
CA LYS A 680 13.46 -7.27 6.43
C LYS A 680 13.46 -7.14 7.96
N TYR A 681 12.80 -8.06 8.67
CA TYR A 681 12.59 -7.93 10.11
C TYR A 681 13.81 -8.35 10.93
N SER A 682 13.97 -7.73 12.08
CA SER A 682 14.98 -8.09 13.09
C SER A 682 14.48 -9.15 14.05
N TYR A 683 13.19 -9.14 14.36
CA TYR A 683 12.55 -10.15 15.19
C TYR A 683 11.17 -10.53 14.67
N LEU A 684 10.76 -11.76 14.97
CA LEU A 684 9.45 -12.33 14.69
C LEU A 684 8.97 -13.17 15.87
N VAL A 685 7.65 -13.13 16.08
CA VAL A 685 6.92 -14.00 17.01
C VAL A 685 5.83 -14.69 16.22
N PHE A 686 5.81 -16.01 16.29
CA PHE A 686 4.76 -16.83 15.68
C PHE A 686 4.03 -17.63 16.74
N GLU A 687 2.71 -17.72 16.64
CA GLU A 687 1.86 -18.47 17.56
C GLU A 687 1.26 -19.72 16.88
N GLY A 688 1.18 -20.84 17.62
CA GLY A 688 0.43 -22.03 17.23
C GLY A 688 1.16 -23.02 16.32
N ASN A 689 0.48 -24.12 15.99
CA ASN A 689 1.02 -25.24 15.19
C ASN A 689 1.21 -24.84 13.71
N GLU A 690 0.29 -24.04 13.18
CA GLU A 690 0.47 -23.36 11.90
C GLU A 690 0.93 -21.93 12.17
N PRO A 691 2.25 -21.69 12.32
CA PRO A 691 2.80 -20.49 12.94
C PRO A 691 2.22 -19.21 12.34
N ALA A 692 1.34 -18.54 13.07
CA ALA A 692 0.72 -17.27 12.68
C ALA A 692 1.53 -16.11 13.26
N ASN A 693 1.89 -15.11 12.45
CA ASN A 693 2.71 -14.00 12.93
C ASN A 693 1.90 -13.13 13.91
N THR A 694 2.34 -13.07 15.16
CA THR A 694 1.71 -12.28 16.24
C THR A 694 2.59 -11.12 16.70
N GLY A 695 3.86 -11.11 16.30
CA GLY A 695 4.81 -10.03 16.56
C GLY A 695 5.87 -9.97 15.47
N LYS A 696 6.26 -8.76 15.10
CA LYS A 696 7.38 -8.50 14.19
C LYS A 696 7.90 -7.09 14.39
N GLY A 697 9.17 -6.87 14.09
CA GLY A 697 9.72 -5.52 14.07
C GLY A 697 11.16 -5.48 13.62
N GLU A 698 11.63 -4.25 13.42
CA GLU A 698 13.02 -3.93 13.09
C GLU A 698 13.62 -3.17 14.27
N TRP A 699 14.88 -3.46 14.59
CA TRP A 699 15.58 -2.68 15.59
C TRP A 699 15.83 -1.25 15.12
N GLY A 700 15.90 -0.30 16.05
CA GLY A 700 16.38 1.05 15.74
C GLY A 700 17.87 1.04 15.37
N SER A 701 18.28 1.92 14.46
CA SER A 701 19.70 2.14 14.17
C SER A 701 20.39 2.75 15.39
N VAL A 702 21.42 2.09 15.92
CA VAL A 702 22.21 2.57 17.05
C VAL A 702 23.58 3.07 16.58
N ASN A 703 23.92 4.31 16.93
CA ASN A 703 25.25 4.90 16.71
C ASN A 703 25.71 4.96 15.23
N SER A 704 24.83 5.42 14.32
CA SER A 704 25.20 5.66 12.92
C SER A 704 26.46 6.51 12.79
N PRO A 705 27.44 6.13 11.94
CA PRO A 705 28.63 6.94 11.65
C PRO A 705 28.33 8.20 10.83
N LEU A 706 27.07 8.38 10.45
CA LEU A 706 26.53 9.56 9.77
C LEU A 706 25.73 10.46 10.71
N SER A 707 25.71 10.16 12.01
CA SER A 707 25.05 10.97 13.03
C SER A 707 26.03 11.35 14.13
N ALA A 708 26.15 12.64 14.41
CA ALA A 708 27.07 13.16 15.41
C ALA A 708 26.41 14.25 16.25
N LYS A 709 26.35 14.03 17.57
CA LYS A 709 25.98 15.08 18.53
C LYS A 709 27.03 16.19 18.48
N VAL A 710 26.56 17.43 18.46
CA VAL A 710 27.44 18.59 18.45
C VAL A 710 27.69 19.04 19.89
N ILE A 711 28.95 19.06 20.29
CA ILE A 711 29.37 19.59 21.60
C ILE A 711 29.95 20.98 21.37
N THR A 712 29.19 21.99 21.77
CA THR A 712 29.63 23.39 21.70
C THR A 712 30.36 23.78 22.98
N LYS A 713 31.59 24.28 22.83
CA LYS A 713 32.42 24.68 23.98
C LYS A 713 31.72 25.77 24.80
N GLY A 714 31.41 25.46 26.07
CA GLY A 714 30.82 26.40 27.03
C GLY A 714 29.28 26.41 27.09
N GLU A 715 28.60 25.61 26.28
CA GLU A 715 27.13 25.47 26.31
C GLU A 715 26.71 24.18 27.06
N LYS A 716 25.53 24.19 27.70
CA LYS A 716 24.99 22.99 28.36
C LYS A 716 24.41 22.02 27.34
N ILE A 717 24.60 20.72 27.58
CA ILE A 717 23.96 19.66 26.81
C ILE A 717 22.49 19.59 27.21
N THR A 718 21.59 19.73 26.24
CA THR A 718 20.14 19.58 26.43
C THR A 718 19.70 18.17 26.09
N ASN A 719 18.79 17.60 26.88
CA ASN A 719 18.17 16.29 26.63
C ASN A 719 16.78 16.40 26.00
N GLU A 720 16.40 17.59 25.53
CA GLU A 720 15.12 17.82 24.86
C GLU A 720 15.04 17.06 23.53
N ALA A 721 13.83 16.60 23.18
CA ALA A 721 13.58 15.97 21.89
C ALA A 721 13.80 16.98 20.76
N LEU A 722 14.57 16.58 19.76
CA LEU A 722 14.85 17.42 18.59
C LEU A 722 13.67 17.40 17.61
N PRO A 723 13.43 18.50 16.88
CA PRO A 723 12.39 18.56 15.85
C PRO A 723 12.65 17.55 14.73
N GLU A 724 11.59 16.93 14.22
CA GLU A 724 11.67 15.98 13.11
C GLU A 724 11.90 16.69 11.77
N LEU A 725 12.62 16.02 10.87
CA LEU A 725 12.83 16.48 9.51
C LEU A 725 11.56 16.25 8.68
N SER A 726 11.09 17.30 8.00
CA SER A 726 9.92 17.21 7.13
C SER A 726 10.11 16.18 6.02
N LYS A 727 9.09 15.34 5.80
CA LYS A 727 9.06 14.40 4.66
C LYS A 727 8.79 15.15 3.36
N ARG A 728 9.43 14.69 2.27
CA ARG A 728 9.14 15.19 0.92
C ARG A 728 7.70 14.87 0.54
N LYS A 729 7.03 15.80 -0.15
CA LYS A 729 5.71 15.54 -0.73
C LYS A 729 5.82 14.51 -1.87
N ALA A 730 4.80 13.66 -1.99
CA ALA A 730 4.73 12.70 -3.06
C ALA A 730 4.75 13.37 -4.44
N LEU A 731 5.46 12.77 -5.40
CA LEU A 731 5.57 13.31 -6.77
C LEU A 731 4.19 13.44 -7.45
N ALA A 732 3.30 12.50 -7.16
CA ALA A 732 1.89 12.53 -7.53
C ALA A 732 1.07 11.77 -6.50
N MET A 733 -0.23 12.06 -6.47
CA MET A 733 -1.24 11.36 -5.67
C MET A 733 -2.27 10.74 -6.62
N LEU A 734 -2.87 9.62 -6.21
CA LEU A 734 -4.10 9.15 -6.83
C LEU A 734 -5.18 10.21 -6.68
N THR A 735 -6.00 10.37 -7.72
CA THR A 735 -7.20 11.20 -7.62
C THR A 735 -8.11 10.61 -6.55
N PRO A 736 -8.41 11.32 -5.45
CA PRO A 736 -9.27 10.79 -4.41
C PRO A 736 -10.64 10.41 -4.97
N VAL A 737 -11.16 9.24 -4.59
CA VAL A 737 -12.55 8.85 -4.92
C VAL A 737 -13.54 9.80 -4.22
N PHE A 738 -13.18 10.22 -3.00
CA PHE A 738 -13.97 11.11 -2.15
C PHE A 738 -13.59 12.57 -2.34
N SER A 739 -14.59 13.46 -2.26
CA SER A 739 -14.41 14.91 -2.35
C SER A 739 -14.39 15.55 -0.96
N SER A 740 -13.21 16.00 -0.54
CA SER A 740 -13.09 16.84 0.67
C SER A 740 -13.94 18.11 0.56
N GLU A 741 -14.04 18.71 -0.63
CA GLU A 741 -14.84 19.91 -0.87
C GLU A 741 -16.34 19.67 -0.60
N ARG A 742 -16.91 18.55 -1.08
CA ARG A 742 -18.32 18.21 -0.81
C ARG A 742 -18.57 17.96 0.67
N MET A 743 -17.69 17.19 1.33
CA MET A 743 -17.82 16.91 2.75
C MET A 743 -17.72 18.20 3.58
N LEU A 744 -16.74 19.08 3.29
CA LEU A 744 -16.60 20.38 3.97
C LEU A 744 -17.80 21.30 3.72
N LYS A 745 -18.39 21.31 2.51
CA LYS A 745 -19.63 22.05 2.24
C LYS A 745 -20.81 21.52 3.05
N THR A 746 -20.92 20.20 3.21
CA THR A 746 -21.93 19.59 4.07
C THR A 746 -21.74 20.02 5.53
N VAL A 747 -20.51 19.94 6.04
CA VAL A 747 -20.17 20.37 7.41
C VAL A 747 -20.51 21.85 7.61
N GLN A 748 -20.10 22.73 6.69
CA GLN A 748 -20.37 24.16 6.75
C GLN A 748 -21.87 24.47 6.79
N TYR A 749 -22.67 23.77 6.00
CA TYR A 749 -24.12 23.93 6.03
C TYR A 749 -24.72 23.44 7.35
N LEU A 750 -24.38 22.21 7.76
CA LEU A 750 -24.93 21.60 8.97
C LEU A 750 -24.56 22.40 10.23
N ALA A 751 -23.33 22.91 10.30
CA ALA A 751 -22.84 23.75 11.41
C ALA A 751 -23.09 25.25 11.22
N SER A 752 -23.94 25.65 10.27
CA SER A 752 -24.24 27.06 10.04
C SER A 752 -25.10 27.65 11.16
N GLU A 753 -25.01 28.98 11.33
CA GLU A 753 -25.90 29.72 12.23
C GLU A 753 -27.38 29.53 11.86
N GLU A 754 -27.72 29.32 10.58
CA GLU A 754 -29.10 29.09 10.12
C GLU A 754 -29.73 27.85 10.77
N LEU A 755 -28.93 26.84 11.10
CA LEU A 755 -29.40 25.61 11.74
C LEU A 755 -29.32 25.66 13.27
N SER A 756 -28.85 26.77 13.85
CA SER A 756 -28.88 27.07 15.29
C SER A 756 -28.46 25.90 16.19
N GLY A 757 -27.43 25.15 15.77
CA GLY A 757 -26.89 24.02 16.52
C GLY A 757 -27.74 22.74 16.54
N ARG A 758 -28.78 22.65 15.70
CA ARG A 758 -29.56 21.42 15.44
C ARG A 758 -30.14 20.75 16.68
N GLY A 759 -30.49 21.54 17.70
CA GLY A 759 -31.11 21.05 18.94
C GLY A 759 -32.37 20.20 18.66
N PRO A 760 -32.61 19.10 19.40
CA PRO A 760 -33.75 18.21 19.17
C PRO A 760 -35.08 18.94 18.97
N GLY A 761 -35.84 18.57 17.93
CA GLY A 761 -37.15 19.15 17.63
C GLY A 761 -37.16 20.61 17.16
N SER A 762 -35.99 21.26 17.05
CA SER A 762 -35.88 22.63 16.54
C SER A 762 -36.13 22.74 15.03
N ASN A 763 -36.32 23.97 14.52
CA ASN A 763 -36.40 24.21 13.08
C ASN A 763 -35.09 23.82 12.36
N GLY A 764 -33.94 24.09 12.97
CA GLY A 764 -32.63 23.70 12.42
C GLY A 764 -32.47 22.18 12.33
N ASN A 765 -32.93 21.44 13.33
CA ASN A 765 -32.96 19.98 13.31
C ASN A 765 -33.85 19.44 12.18
N ASN A 766 -35.06 20.00 12.01
CA ASN A 766 -35.95 19.63 10.90
C ASN A 766 -35.34 19.91 9.51
N LYS A 767 -34.73 21.09 9.31
CA LYS A 767 -34.02 21.44 8.06
C LYS A 767 -32.85 20.49 7.77
N ALA A 768 -32.11 20.09 8.80
CA ALA A 768 -31.02 19.12 8.66
C ALA A 768 -31.57 17.75 8.21
N ALA A 769 -32.65 17.28 8.81
CA ALA A 769 -33.29 16.01 8.43
C ALA A 769 -33.78 16.02 6.96
N GLU A 770 -34.41 17.11 6.52
CA GLU A 770 -34.85 17.29 5.13
C GLU A 770 -33.69 17.34 4.14
N PHE A 771 -32.62 18.05 4.49
CA PHE A 771 -31.39 18.11 3.70
C PHE A 771 -30.78 16.71 3.50
N ILE A 772 -30.67 15.92 4.58
CA ILE A 772 -30.12 14.56 4.53
C ILE A 772 -31.00 13.64 3.67
N ALA A 773 -32.33 13.68 3.85
CA ALA A 773 -33.26 12.87 3.07
C ALA A 773 -33.19 13.18 1.57
N GLU A 774 -33.07 14.46 1.19
CA GLU A 774 -32.91 14.86 -0.21
C GLU A 774 -31.58 14.37 -0.78
N LYS A 775 -30.50 14.40 0.00
CA LYS A 775 -29.20 13.85 -0.42
C LYS A 775 -29.26 12.33 -0.61
N PHE A 776 -29.90 11.59 0.29
CA PHE A 776 -30.16 10.15 0.10
C PHE A 776 -30.91 9.87 -1.20
N LYS A 777 -31.96 10.63 -1.47
CA LYS A 777 -32.76 10.50 -2.70
C LYS A 777 -31.94 10.79 -3.96
N ILE A 778 -31.17 11.88 -4.00
CA ILE A 778 -30.30 12.23 -5.14
C ILE A 778 -29.25 11.15 -5.39
N ALA A 779 -28.72 10.57 -4.31
CA ALA A 779 -27.76 9.47 -4.33
C ALA A 779 -28.38 8.13 -4.75
N GLY A 780 -29.70 8.02 -4.90
CA GLY A 780 -30.39 6.83 -5.40
C GLY A 780 -30.83 5.84 -4.33
N LEU A 781 -30.71 6.17 -3.03
CA LEU A 781 -31.20 5.32 -1.96
C LEU A 781 -32.74 5.27 -1.96
N LEU A 782 -33.30 4.11 -1.63
CA LEU A 782 -34.74 3.96 -1.43
C LEU A 782 -35.15 4.39 0.00
N PRO A 783 -36.39 4.86 0.22
CA PRO A 783 -36.87 5.16 1.56
C PRO A 783 -36.95 3.92 2.46
N GLY A 784 -36.38 4.03 3.66
CA GLY A 784 -36.22 2.89 4.58
C GLY A 784 -37.21 2.79 5.73
N SER A 785 -38.07 3.79 5.96
CA SER A 785 -39.05 3.77 7.06
C SER A 785 -40.18 2.76 6.81
N ASP A 786 -40.91 2.42 7.87
CA ASP A 786 -42.03 1.48 7.86
C ASP A 786 -43.21 1.99 7.03
N ASP A 787 -43.39 3.31 6.93
CA ASP A 787 -44.45 3.97 6.15
C ASP A 787 -44.08 4.22 4.68
N GLY A 788 -42.89 3.76 4.25
CA GLY A 788 -42.38 3.98 2.90
C GLY A 788 -41.80 5.38 2.66
N SER A 789 -41.63 6.20 3.71
CA SER A 789 -40.92 7.48 3.66
C SER A 789 -39.45 7.33 4.12
N TYR A 790 -38.68 8.43 4.06
CA TYR A 790 -37.35 8.48 4.65
C TYR A 790 -37.37 8.77 6.15
N PHE A 791 -38.54 9.06 6.75
CA PHE A 791 -38.63 9.58 8.11
C PHE A 791 -39.26 8.57 9.06
N GLN A 792 -38.61 8.34 10.20
CA GLN A 792 -39.20 7.64 11.35
C GLN A 792 -39.42 8.67 12.46
N THR A 793 -40.68 9.05 12.71
CA THR A 793 -41.05 10.18 13.57
C THR A 793 -41.65 9.77 14.90
N TRP A 794 -41.32 10.47 15.99
CA TRP A 794 -41.98 10.35 17.30
C TRP A 794 -41.95 11.68 18.08
N ASN A 795 -42.65 11.75 19.21
CA ASN A 795 -42.63 12.94 20.09
C ASN A 795 -41.71 12.69 21.29
N GLU A 796 -40.80 13.63 21.55
CA GLU A 796 -39.80 13.52 22.61
C GLU A 796 -39.67 14.81 23.42
N VAL A 797 -39.14 14.72 24.65
CA VAL A 797 -38.77 15.91 25.44
C VAL A 797 -37.55 16.57 24.82
N VAL A 798 -37.60 17.88 24.59
CA VAL A 798 -36.57 18.63 23.85
C VAL A 798 -36.00 19.84 24.59
N ASP A 799 -36.45 20.11 25.81
CA ASP A 799 -35.88 21.15 26.65
C ASP A 799 -36.01 20.85 28.16
N ALA A 800 -35.35 21.67 28.96
CA ALA A 800 -35.34 21.55 30.42
C ALA A 800 -36.72 21.86 31.07
N SER A 801 -37.63 22.51 30.34
CA SER A 801 -39.00 22.78 30.80
C SER A 801 -39.94 21.58 30.59
N GLY A 802 -39.46 20.51 29.94
CA GLY A 802 -40.25 19.32 29.67
C GLY A 802 -41.15 19.45 28.45
N ASN A 803 -40.94 20.47 27.60
CA ASN A 803 -41.71 20.62 26.37
C ASN A 803 -41.40 19.46 25.42
N LYS A 804 -42.43 19.01 24.70
CA LYS A 804 -42.31 17.94 23.71
C LYS A 804 -42.42 18.48 22.30
N ALA A 805 -41.57 17.97 21.42
CA ALA A 805 -41.62 18.24 19.99
C ALA A 805 -41.46 16.95 19.19
N GLN A 806 -41.89 17.00 17.93
CA GLN A 806 -41.66 15.89 17.01
C GLN A 806 -40.19 15.87 16.59
N VAL A 807 -39.57 14.70 16.70
CA VAL A 807 -38.21 14.40 16.23
C VAL A 807 -38.28 13.27 15.20
N LYS A 808 -37.24 13.14 14.36
CA LYS A 808 -37.25 12.13 13.28
C LYS A 808 -35.87 11.57 12.96
N ASN A 809 -35.77 10.25 12.84
CA ASN A 809 -34.61 9.62 12.20
C ASN A 809 -34.78 9.71 10.68
N VAL A 810 -33.67 9.77 9.94
CA VAL A 810 -33.65 9.74 8.47
C VAL A 810 -33.05 8.42 8.00
N ILE A 811 -33.81 7.62 7.25
CA ILE A 811 -33.45 6.23 6.89
C ILE A 811 -33.53 6.05 5.37
N GLY A 812 -32.39 5.74 4.75
CA GLY A 812 -32.28 5.36 3.34
C GLY A 812 -31.60 3.99 3.18
N ILE A 813 -31.93 3.26 2.11
CA ILE A 813 -31.41 1.90 1.89
C ILE A 813 -30.85 1.69 0.49
N ILE A 814 -29.84 0.81 0.40
CA ILE A 814 -29.44 0.11 -0.82
C ILE A 814 -29.90 -1.35 -0.67
N PRO A 815 -30.85 -1.83 -1.50
CA PRO A 815 -31.41 -3.17 -1.34
C PRO A 815 -30.40 -4.27 -1.69
N GLY A 816 -30.39 -5.34 -0.90
CA GLY A 816 -29.57 -6.53 -1.18
C GLY A 816 -30.05 -7.30 -2.41
N THR A 817 -29.11 -7.83 -3.18
CA THR A 817 -29.38 -8.59 -4.40
C THR A 817 -29.61 -10.08 -4.14
N ASN A 818 -29.13 -10.61 -3.02
CA ASN A 818 -29.25 -12.02 -2.69
C ASN A 818 -30.61 -12.31 -2.04
N PRO A 819 -31.47 -13.18 -2.63
CA PRO A 819 -32.78 -13.48 -2.07
C PRO A 819 -32.76 -14.04 -0.64
N ASN A 820 -31.67 -14.70 -0.25
CA ASN A 820 -31.52 -15.30 1.09
C ASN A 820 -30.99 -14.32 2.13
N LEU A 821 -30.33 -13.25 1.71
CA LEU A 821 -29.65 -12.31 2.61
C LEU A 821 -30.24 -10.89 2.58
N LYS A 822 -31.05 -10.55 1.58
CA LYS A 822 -31.63 -9.19 1.43
C LYS A 822 -32.47 -8.70 2.62
N ASP A 823 -32.96 -9.61 3.45
CA ASP A 823 -33.72 -9.29 4.66
C ASP A 823 -32.84 -9.09 5.90
N GLU A 824 -31.54 -9.43 5.80
CA GLU A 824 -30.49 -9.06 6.75
C GLU A 824 -29.88 -7.72 6.35
N SER A 825 -29.32 -7.01 7.34
CA SER A 825 -28.82 -5.66 7.10
C SER A 825 -27.51 -5.30 7.78
N VAL A 826 -26.81 -4.36 7.16
CA VAL A 826 -25.69 -3.62 7.76
C VAL A 826 -26.16 -2.20 7.99
N ILE A 827 -25.92 -1.65 9.19
CA ILE A 827 -26.26 -0.25 9.49
C ILE A 827 -25.00 0.61 9.42
N VAL A 828 -25.13 1.73 8.72
CA VAL A 828 -24.13 2.80 8.61
C VAL A 828 -24.77 4.07 9.15
N CYS A 829 -24.28 4.59 10.28
CA CYS A 829 -24.99 5.63 11.01
C CYS A 829 -24.10 6.75 11.58
N ALA A 830 -24.75 7.88 11.84
CA ALA A 830 -24.22 9.03 12.58
C ALA A 830 -25.45 9.78 13.13
N HIS A 831 -25.30 10.54 14.21
CA HIS A 831 -26.34 11.46 14.62
C HIS A 831 -26.20 12.80 13.90
N TYR A 832 -27.33 13.48 13.69
CA TYR A 832 -27.33 14.79 13.02
C TYR A 832 -27.76 15.93 13.94
N ASP A 833 -28.23 15.64 15.15
CA ASP A 833 -28.47 16.66 16.18
C ASP A 833 -27.18 17.10 16.86
N HIS A 834 -27.27 18.21 17.60
CA HIS A 834 -26.29 18.63 18.59
C HIS A 834 -27.03 19.45 19.67
N LEU A 835 -26.32 20.21 20.51
CA LEU A 835 -26.88 20.85 21.71
C LEU A 835 -27.77 22.09 21.46
N GLY A 836 -27.92 22.56 20.23
CA GLY A 836 -28.69 23.77 19.93
C GLY A 836 -28.14 25.01 20.68
N LEU A 837 -28.91 25.50 21.66
CA LEU A 837 -28.52 26.61 22.55
C LEU A 837 -27.92 26.13 23.89
N GLY A 838 -27.56 24.86 24.00
CA GLY A 838 -26.89 24.28 25.16
C GLY A 838 -27.70 23.26 25.97
N TRP A 839 -28.71 22.62 25.38
CA TRP A 839 -29.48 21.55 26.01
C TRP A 839 -29.15 20.19 25.35
N PRO A 840 -29.04 19.08 26.10
CA PRO A 840 -29.35 18.91 27.53
C PRO A 840 -28.22 19.25 28.50
N GLY A 841 -27.00 19.52 28.03
CA GLY A 841 -25.85 19.68 28.93
C GLY A 841 -24.73 20.56 28.39
N ALA A 842 -24.99 21.85 28.15
CA ALA A 842 -23.92 22.82 27.87
C ALA A 842 -22.92 22.91 29.03
N ASN A 843 -21.65 23.06 28.66
CA ASN A 843 -20.61 23.42 29.61
C ASN A 843 -20.91 24.79 30.23
N LYS A 844 -20.62 24.95 31.52
CA LYS A 844 -20.89 26.19 32.26
C LYS A 844 -20.28 27.43 31.58
N GLY A 845 -21.08 28.47 31.34
CA GLY A 845 -20.70 29.69 30.64
C GLY A 845 -20.99 29.70 29.13
N ASN A 846 -21.58 28.63 28.60
CA ASN A 846 -22.03 28.52 27.21
C ASN A 846 -23.55 28.43 27.06
N GLU A 847 -24.30 28.57 28.14
CA GLU A 847 -25.76 28.56 28.13
C GLU A 847 -26.30 29.67 27.21
N GLY A 848 -27.24 29.32 26.32
CA GLY A 848 -27.86 30.25 25.38
C GLY A 848 -27.02 30.57 24.14
N LYS A 849 -25.79 30.05 24.03
CA LYS A 849 -24.97 30.19 22.82
C LYS A 849 -25.25 29.08 21.83
N ILE A 850 -25.13 29.36 20.54
CA ILE A 850 -25.20 28.34 19.50
C ILE A 850 -24.02 27.37 19.68
N HIS A 851 -24.31 26.08 19.69
CA HIS A 851 -23.33 25.00 19.62
C HIS A 851 -23.36 24.46 18.18
N PRO A 852 -22.43 24.86 17.30
CA PRO A 852 -22.54 24.54 15.88
C PRO A 852 -22.38 23.06 15.58
N GLY A 853 -21.60 22.31 16.37
CA GLY A 853 -21.48 20.87 16.23
C GLY A 853 -20.88 20.45 14.88
N ALA A 854 -19.76 21.07 14.50
CA ALA A 854 -19.09 20.82 13.23
C ALA A 854 -18.40 19.46 13.22
N ASP A 855 -17.63 19.14 14.27
CA ASP A 855 -17.07 17.82 14.48
C ASP A 855 -18.12 16.89 15.10
N ASP A 856 -18.98 17.43 15.97
CA ASP A 856 -20.01 16.70 16.72
C ASP A 856 -21.45 17.17 16.37
N ASN A 857 -22.10 16.64 15.34
CA ASN A 857 -21.59 15.57 14.48
C ASN A 857 -21.91 15.79 12.99
N ALA A 858 -21.79 17.04 12.53
CA ALA A 858 -21.86 17.32 11.10
C ALA A 858 -20.77 16.57 10.31
N SER A 859 -19.62 16.28 10.93
CA SER A 859 -18.52 15.51 10.34
C SER A 859 -18.94 14.07 10.00
N GLY A 860 -19.58 13.33 10.92
CA GLY A 860 -20.05 11.97 10.69
C GLY A 860 -21.14 11.89 9.61
N VAL A 861 -22.09 12.83 9.63
CA VAL A 861 -23.11 12.95 8.57
C VAL A 861 -22.46 13.21 7.21
N SER A 862 -21.42 14.05 7.15
CA SER A 862 -20.72 14.33 5.90
C SER A 862 -20.06 13.10 5.28
N VAL A 863 -19.51 12.20 6.10
CA VAL A 863 -18.94 10.92 5.65
C VAL A 863 -20.03 10.02 5.07
N ILE A 864 -21.18 9.90 5.75
CA ILE A 864 -22.31 9.11 5.26
C ILE A 864 -22.82 9.64 3.92
N LEU A 865 -23.02 10.95 3.79
CA LEU A 865 -23.51 11.57 2.56
C LEU A 865 -22.53 11.38 1.39
N GLU A 866 -21.23 11.38 1.68
CA GLU A 866 -20.21 11.15 0.67
C GLU A 866 -20.13 9.66 0.27
N LEU A 867 -20.31 8.72 1.21
CA LEU A 867 -20.41 7.28 0.90
C LEU A 867 -21.60 6.99 -0.01
N VAL A 868 -22.79 7.53 0.28
CA VAL A 868 -23.98 7.26 -0.54
C VAL A 868 -23.88 7.89 -1.92
N GLU A 869 -23.23 9.05 -2.06
CA GLU A 869 -23.00 9.68 -3.38
C GLU A 869 -22.24 8.74 -4.32
N LEU A 870 -21.29 7.96 -3.78
CA LEU A 870 -20.49 7.02 -4.55
C LEU A 870 -21.17 5.65 -4.71
N LEU A 871 -21.75 5.13 -3.63
CA LEU A 871 -22.24 3.75 -3.55
C LEU A 871 -23.71 3.61 -3.96
N GLY A 872 -24.53 4.65 -3.77
CA GLY A 872 -26.00 4.54 -3.83
C GLY A 872 -26.56 4.04 -5.17
N LYS A 873 -25.92 4.40 -6.29
CA LYS A 873 -26.34 3.97 -7.64
C LYS A 873 -25.54 2.78 -8.19
N SER A 874 -24.36 2.53 -7.65
CA SER A 874 -23.35 1.63 -8.24
C SER A 874 -23.24 0.31 -7.48
N LEU A 875 -23.41 0.34 -6.16
CA LEU A 875 -23.21 -0.82 -5.30
C LEU A 875 -24.41 -1.77 -5.41
N LYS A 876 -24.11 -3.05 -5.58
CA LYS A 876 -25.09 -4.16 -5.62
C LYS A 876 -24.77 -5.16 -4.52
N PRO A 877 -24.96 -4.80 -3.25
CA PRO A 877 -24.53 -5.64 -2.13
C PRO A 877 -25.34 -6.94 -2.09
N GLN A 878 -24.78 -8.01 -1.52
CA GLN A 878 -25.55 -9.24 -1.28
C GLN A 878 -26.67 -9.00 -0.27
N ARG A 879 -26.40 -8.24 0.81
CA ARG A 879 -27.36 -7.82 1.85
C ARG A 879 -27.83 -6.38 1.69
N THR A 880 -28.94 -6.04 2.35
CA THR A 880 -29.39 -4.64 2.40
C THR A 880 -28.44 -3.80 3.25
N ILE A 881 -28.04 -2.63 2.76
CA ILE A 881 -27.28 -1.64 3.53
C ILE A 881 -28.23 -0.50 3.89
N ILE A 882 -28.28 -0.17 5.18
CA ILE A 882 -29.16 0.87 5.73
C ILE A 882 -28.29 2.03 6.20
N PHE A 883 -28.52 3.20 5.63
CA PHE A 883 -27.93 4.45 6.07
C PHE A 883 -28.92 5.18 6.96
N VAL A 884 -28.50 5.50 8.19
CA VAL A 884 -29.37 6.15 9.17
C VAL A 884 -28.70 7.38 9.76
N ALA A 885 -29.37 8.54 9.67
CA ALA A 885 -29.04 9.70 10.47
C ALA A 885 -29.96 9.74 11.69
N PHE A 886 -29.42 9.50 12.88
CA PHE A 886 -30.19 9.47 14.13
C PHE A 886 -30.41 10.87 14.69
N ALA A 887 -31.58 11.07 15.31
CA ALA A 887 -31.90 12.28 16.07
C ALA A 887 -31.77 12.04 17.57
N SER A 888 -31.53 13.11 18.33
CA SER A 888 -31.55 13.14 19.78
C SER A 888 -30.52 12.18 20.43
N GLU A 889 -29.32 12.07 19.85
CA GLU A 889 -28.20 11.33 20.45
C GLU A 889 -27.78 11.99 21.76
N GLU A 890 -27.62 13.31 21.73
CA GLU A 890 -27.17 14.15 22.85
C GLU A 890 -28.10 14.06 24.08
N SER A 891 -29.33 13.64 23.84
CA SER A 891 -30.40 13.47 24.82
C SER A 891 -30.51 12.05 25.38
N GLY A 892 -29.47 11.23 25.20
CA GLY A 892 -29.39 9.87 25.72
C GLY A 892 -29.71 8.79 24.69
N LEU A 893 -29.22 8.94 23.45
CA LEU A 893 -29.33 7.98 22.35
C LEU A 893 -30.78 7.69 21.93
N LEU A 894 -31.67 8.68 22.03
CA LEU A 894 -33.11 8.44 21.91
C LEU A 894 -33.49 7.97 20.50
N GLY A 895 -32.85 8.49 19.44
CA GLY A 895 -33.12 8.07 18.06
C GLY A 895 -32.73 6.62 17.78
N SER A 896 -31.52 6.21 18.16
CA SER A 896 -31.05 4.82 17.97
C SER A 896 -31.81 3.84 18.84
N LYS A 897 -32.14 4.19 20.09
CA LYS A 897 -33.04 3.38 20.94
C LYS A 897 -34.41 3.23 20.30
N TYR A 898 -34.97 4.31 19.76
CA TYR A 898 -36.27 4.26 19.10
C TYR A 898 -36.24 3.33 17.89
N TYR A 899 -35.19 3.41 17.05
CA TYR A 899 -35.01 2.50 15.91
C TYR A 899 -34.97 1.03 16.35
N VAL A 900 -34.16 0.71 17.37
CA VAL A 900 -33.99 -0.66 17.88
C VAL A 900 -35.31 -1.23 18.39
N GLN A 901 -36.13 -0.40 19.04
CA GLN A 901 -37.39 -0.83 19.66
C GLN A 901 -38.58 -0.89 18.71
N ASN A 902 -38.65 0.00 17.71
CA ASN A 902 -39.89 0.26 16.96
C ASN A 902 -39.85 -0.10 15.48
N THR A 903 -38.67 -0.29 14.87
CA THR A 903 -38.57 -0.54 13.42
C THR A 903 -39.03 -1.94 13.05
N LYS A 904 -40.02 -2.06 12.15
CA LYS A 904 -40.60 -3.35 11.74
C LYS A 904 -40.07 -3.87 10.41
N ARG A 905 -39.85 -2.99 9.43
CA ARG A 905 -39.41 -3.33 8.07
C ARG A 905 -37.98 -3.88 8.06
N PHE A 906 -37.09 -3.25 8.82
CA PHE A 906 -35.69 -3.67 9.00
C PHE A 906 -35.36 -3.80 10.50
N PRO A 907 -35.86 -4.85 11.17
CA PRO A 907 -35.76 -4.95 12.63
C PRO A 907 -34.32 -5.20 13.07
N ALA A 908 -33.91 -4.59 14.19
CA ALA A 908 -32.54 -4.65 14.72
C ALA A 908 -32.00 -6.09 14.84
N LYS A 909 -32.83 -7.07 15.24
CA LYS A 909 -32.44 -8.49 15.34
C LYS A 909 -31.91 -9.13 14.04
N LYS A 910 -32.11 -8.50 12.88
CA LYS A 910 -31.59 -8.93 11.57
C LYS A 910 -30.39 -8.10 11.10
N VAL A 911 -29.87 -7.23 11.95
CA VAL A 911 -28.67 -6.45 11.68
C VAL A 911 -27.45 -7.29 12.04
N ILE A 912 -26.51 -7.42 11.11
CA ILE A 912 -25.30 -8.22 11.30
C ILE A 912 -24.11 -7.41 11.84
N GLY A 913 -24.18 -6.08 11.75
CA GLY A 913 -23.13 -5.17 12.15
C GLY A 913 -23.52 -3.71 12.01
N VAL A 914 -23.00 -2.86 12.90
CA VAL A 914 -23.22 -1.41 12.91
C VAL A 914 -21.90 -0.67 12.80
N LEU A 915 -21.82 0.28 11.87
CA LEU A 915 -20.71 1.21 11.68
C LEU A 915 -21.19 2.63 12.01
N ASN A 916 -20.75 3.18 13.13
CA ASN A 916 -21.15 4.52 13.57
C ASN A 916 -20.01 5.55 13.39
N PHE A 917 -20.33 6.75 12.90
CA PHE A 917 -19.37 7.85 12.75
C PHE A 917 -19.72 8.98 13.70
N ASP A 918 -18.77 9.31 14.58
CA ASP A 918 -18.93 10.37 15.57
C ASP A 918 -17.56 11.01 15.80
N THR A 919 -17.52 12.34 15.68
CA THR A 919 -16.31 13.16 15.90
C THR A 919 -15.12 12.67 15.07
N VAL A 920 -15.34 12.62 13.75
CA VAL A 920 -14.41 12.08 12.74
C VAL A 920 -13.70 13.16 11.91
N GLY A 921 -13.98 14.42 12.17
CA GLY A 921 -13.55 15.55 11.34
C GLY A 921 -12.15 16.08 11.62
N ARG A 922 -11.41 15.55 12.60
CA ARG A 922 -10.10 16.12 13.03
C ARG A 922 -8.96 15.09 13.09
N LEU A 923 -8.95 14.13 12.16
CA LEU A 923 -8.01 13.01 12.15
C LEU A 923 -6.54 13.42 11.94
N GLY A 924 -6.26 14.34 11.01
CA GLY A 924 -4.90 14.76 10.69
C GLY A 924 -4.02 13.58 10.23
N ASN A 925 -2.88 13.41 10.91
CA ASN A 925 -1.95 12.29 10.71
C ASN A 925 -2.08 11.21 11.80
N ASN A 926 -3.09 11.30 12.66
CA ASN A 926 -3.32 10.31 13.70
C ASN A 926 -3.96 9.04 13.11
N LYS A 927 -3.94 7.98 13.91
CA LYS A 927 -4.66 6.74 13.60
C LYS A 927 -6.16 6.94 13.82
N LEU A 928 -6.97 6.28 13.00
CA LEU A 928 -8.41 6.25 13.17
C LEU A 928 -8.77 5.25 14.27
N PHE A 929 -9.41 5.72 15.34
CA PHE A 929 -9.83 4.83 16.42
C PHE A 929 -11.12 4.10 16.04
N VAL A 930 -11.13 2.80 16.33
CA VAL A 930 -12.30 1.92 16.18
C VAL A 930 -12.71 1.45 17.57
N LEU A 931 -13.69 2.12 18.17
CA LEU A 931 -14.24 1.77 19.48
C LEU A 931 -15.24 0.62 19.36
N GLY A 932 -15.31 -0.23 20.37
CA GLY A 932 -16.20 -1.40 20.37
C GLY A 932 -15.68 -2.58 19.54
N ALA A 933 -14.41 -2.56 19.13
CA ALA A 933 -13.81 -3.61 18.30
C ALA A 933 -13.79 -4.99 18.98
N ALA A 934 -13.92 -5.06 20.31
CA ALA A 934 -14.04 -6.31 21.06
C ALA A 934 -15.42 -6.98 20.94
N THR A 935 -16.41 -6.32 20.33
CA THR A 935 -17.80 -6.81 20.25
C THR A 935 -17.98 -7.94 19.24
N ALA A 936 -17.02 -8.14 18.32
CA ALA A 936 -16.95 -9.29 17.43
C ALA A 936 -15.51 -9.65 17.08
N ARG A 937 -15.22 -10.96 16.87
CA ARG A 937 -13.88 -11.46 16.54
C ARG A 937 -13.39 -10.92 15.19
N GLU A 938 -14.33 -10.73 14.29
CA GLU A 938 -14.11 -10.39 12.90
C GLU A 938 -13.65 -8.95 12.70
N TRP A 939 -13.97 -8.03 13.61
CA TRP A 939 -13.62 -6.61 13.48
C TRP A 939 -12.12 -6.41 13.28
N ARG A 940 -11.31 -7.19 13.98
CA ARG A 940 -9.86 -7.16 13.83
C ARG A 940 -9.40 -7.41 12.39
N PHE A 941 -9.95 -8.42 11.75
CA PHE A 941 -9.57 -8.77 10.38
C PHE A 941 -10.11 -7.77 9.37
N ILE A 942 -11.32 -7.25 9.60
CA ILE A 942 -11.95 -6.24 8.75
C ILE A 942 -11.09 -4.97 8.73
N PHE A 943 -10.74 -4.42 9.89
CA PHE A 943 -9.99 -3.17 9.96
C PHE A 943 -8.51 -3.31 9.63
N MET A 944 -7.90 -4.47 9.88
CA MET A 944 -6.58 -4.78 9.34
C MET A 944 -6.59 -4.79 7.81
N GLY A 945 -7.59 -5.42 7.20
CA GLY A 945 -7.77 -5.44 5.74
C GLY A 945 -8.00 -4.04 5.17
N ALA A 946 -8.95 -3.29 5.74
CA ALA A 946 -9.26 -1.93 5.31
C ALA A 946 -8.05 -0.98 5.46
N SER A 947 -7.31 -1.05 6.57
CA SER A 947 -6.10 -0.23 6.78
C SER A 947 -5.03 -0.53 5.74
N TYR A 948 -4.89 -1.80 5.39
CA TYR A 948 -3.87 -2.24 4.44
C TYR A 948 -4.19 -1.83 3.00
N VAL A 949 -5.47 -1.92 2.60
CA VAL A 949 -5.95 -1.44 1.29
C VAL A 949 -5.77 0.07 1.19
N THR A 950 -6.34 0.80 2.13
CA THR A 950 -6.41 2.27 2.07
C THR A 950 -5.09 2.95 2.41
N GLY A 951 -4.17 2.27 3.11
CA GLY A 951 -2.97 2.87 3.71
C GLY A 951 -3.27 3.77 4.91
N VAL A 952 -4.53 3.79 5.40
CA VAL A 952 -4.92 4.56 6.59
C VAL A 952 -4.75 3.67 7.81
N GLU A 953 -3.93 4.11 8.76
CA GLU A 953 -3.75 3.36 10.00
C GLU A 953 -5.00 3.43 10.89
N THR A 954 -5.42 2.27 11.39
CA THR A 954 -6.47 2.17 12.40
C THR A 954 -5.91 1.65 13.72
N GLU A 955 -6.55 2.03 14.81
CA GLU A 955 -6.25 1.53 16.14
C GLU A 955 -7.54 1.04 16.81
N MET A 956 -7.58 -0.26 17.10
CA MET A 956 -8.74 -0.90 17.72
C MET A 956 -8.72 -0.68 19.22
N VAL A 957 -9.79 -0.08 19.73
CA VAL A 957 -9.97 0.15 21.17
C VAL A 957 -10.88 -0.95 21.71
N THR A 958 -10.33 -1.83 22.54
CA THR A 958 -11.03 -2.99 23.12
C THR A 958 -11.64 -2.71 24.50
N GLN A 959 -11.35 -1.55 25.10
CA GLN A 959 -11.94 -1.14 26.37
C GLN A 959 -13.43 -0.85 26.21
N GLU A 960 -14.24 -1.25 27.20
CA GLU A 960 -15.65 -0.85 27.28
C GLU A 960 -15.74 0.62 27.67
N LEU A 961 -16.11 1.46 26.72
CA LEU A 961 -16.29 2.89 26.89
C LEU A 961 -17.78 3.24 26.72
N ASP A 962 -18.25 4.26 27.46
CA ASP A 962 -19.56 4.88 27.16
C ASP A 962 -19.48 5.40 25.72
N ALA A 963 -20.41 4.92 24.89
CA ALA A 963 -20.30 4.95 23.43
C ALA A 963 -21.54 5.61 22.80
N SER A 964 -21.39 6.07 21.56
CA SER A 964 -22.41 6.73 20.73
C SER A 964 -23.50 5.75 20.24
N ASP A 965 -24.26 6.10 19.20
CA ASP A 965 -25.45 5.38 18.71
C ASP A 965 -25.32 3.85 18.53
N GLN A 966 -24.12 3.33 18.24
CA GLN A 966 -23.87 1.89 18.18
C GLN A 966 -24.20 1.18 19.50
N ARG A 967 -24.14 1.88 20.63
CA ARG A 967 -24.40 1.34 21.96
C ARG A 967 -25.79 0.74 22.08
N SER A 968 -26.81 1.40 21.52
CA SER A 968 -28.20 0.93 21.54
C SER A 968 -28.35 -0.45 20.87
N PHE A 969 -27.47 -0.77 19.90
CA PHE A 969 -27.42 -2.07 19.22
C PHE A 969 -26.63 -3.12 20.02
N LEU A 970 -25.52 -2.71 20.65
CA LEU A 970 -24.74 -3.59 21.54
C LEU A 970 -25.60 -4.13 22.69
N GLU A 971 -26.46 -3.29 23.25
CA GLU A 971 -27.35 -3.65 24.37
C GLU A 971 -28.35 -4.76 24.03
N VAL A 972 -28.69 -4.92 22.74
CA VAL A 972 -29.57 -5.98 22.23
C VAL A 972 -28.81 -7.11 21.52
N GLY A 973 -27.48 -7.17 21.69
CA GLY A 973 -26.66 -8.28 21.21
C GLY A 973 -26.19 -8.18 19.75
N ILE A 974 -26.19 -6.98 19.17
CA ILE A 974 -25.75 -6.75 17.78
C ILE A 974 -24.36 -6.13 17.79
N PRO A 975 -23.36 -6.69 17.09
CA PRO A 975 -22.03 -6.11 17.00
C PRO A 975 -22.04 -4.70 16.40
N GLY A 976 -21.30 -3.77 17.01
CA GLY A 976 -21.24 -2.40 16.56
C GLY A 976 -19.92 -1.74 16.93
N VAL A 977 -19.44 -0.86 16.06
CA VAL A 977 -18.22 -0.07 16.26
C VAL A 977 -18.47 1.40 15.99
N GLN A 978 -17.67 2.25 16.63
CA GLN A 978 -17.61 3.69 16.35
C GLN A 978 -16.25 4.06 15.78
N PHE A 979 -16.26 4.83 14.70
CA PHE A 979 -15.11 5.52 14.16
C PHE A 979 -14.95 6.85 14.87
N PHE A 980 -13.73 7.14 15.31
CA PHE A 980 -13.42 8.33 16.11
C PHE A 980 -12.04 8.88 15.77
N ALA A 981 -11.94 10.20 15.51
CA ALA A 981 -10.67 10.85 15.17
C ALA A 981 -9.82 11.22 16.40
N GLY A 982 -10.33 11.00 17.61
CA GLY A 982 -9.70 11.38 18.85
C GLY A 982 -10.37 12.59 19.49
N ALA A 983 -10.29 12.67 20.82
CA ALA A 983 -10.94 13.73 21.58
C ALA A 983 -10.18 15.05 21.45
N ASN A 984 -10.92 16.16 21.52
CA ASN A 984 -10.37 17.50 21.42
C ASN A 984 -11.05 18.46 22.40
N ALA A 985 -10.41 19.60 22.67
CA ALA A 985 -10.88 20.57 23.66
C ALA A 985 -12.16 21.34 23.26
N ASP A 986 -12.62 21.24 22.00
CA ASP A 986 -13.81 21.94 21.48
C ASP A 986 -15.11 21.13 21.65
N TYR A 987 -15.02 19.88 22.11
CA TYR A 987 -16.17 18.99 22.31
C TYR A 987 -17.27 19.63 23.18
N HIS A 988 -18.52 19.61 22.69
CA HIS A 988 -19.70 20.22 23.31
C HIS A 988 -19.53 21.73 23.62
N LYS A 989 -18.89 22.49 22.72
CA LYS A 989 -18.70 23.94 22.88
C LYS A 989 -19.08 24.73 21.64
N PRO A 990 -19.41 26.03 21.79
CA PRO A 990 -19.62 26.96 20.67
C PRO A 990 -18.41 27.08 19.73
N SER A 991 -17.22 26.68 20.18
CA SER A 991 -15.99 26.72 19.40
C SER A 991 -15.82 25.52 18.46
N ASP A 992 -16.70 24.51 18.49
CA ASP A 992 -16.73 23.44 17.50
C ASP A 992 -17.31 23.95 16.17
N THR A 993 -16.40 24.38 15.28
CA THR A 993 -16.69 25.23 14.12
C THR A 993 -16.08 24.65 12.84
N ALA A 994 -16.71 24.91 11.69
CA ALA A 994 -16.41 24.24 10.43
C ALA A 994 -14.99 24.51 9.89
N ASP A 995 -14.36 25.64 10.25
CA ASP A 995 -12.99 25.99 9.85
C ASP A 995 -11.92 25.09 10.49
N LYS A 996 -12.28 24.34 11.54
CA LYS A 996 -11.38 23.43 12.25
C LYS A 996 -11.40 22.00 11.72
N ILE A 997 -12.23 21.72 10.72
CA ILE A 997 -12.41 20.38 10.16
C ILE A 997 -11.36 20.09 9.09
N ASP A 998 -10.73 18.92 9.23
CA ASP A 998 -9.72 18.40 8.33
C ASP A 998 -10.38 17.58 7.20
N GLY A 999 -10.53 18.24 6.04
CA GLY A 999 -11.06 17.58 4.85
C GLY A 999 -10.21 16.41 4.34
N ALA A 1000 -8.89 16.40 4.57
CA ALA A 1000 -8.03 15.29 4.18
C ALA A 1000 -8.22 14.09 5.13
N GLY A 1001 -8.39 14.36 6.42
CA GLY A 1001 -8.79 13.39 7.43
C GLY A 1001 -10.12 12.72 7.12
N LEU A 1002 -11.15 13.50 6.72
CA LEU A 1002 -12.45 12.95 6.31
C LEU A 1002 -12.35 11.98 5.12
N ILE A 1003 -11.48 12.25 4.14
CA ILE A 1003 -11.22 11.31 3.03
C ILE A 1003 -10.68 9.97 3.56
N LYS A 1004 -9.76 10.00 4.53
CA LYS A 1004 -9.19 8.78 5.13
C LYS A 1004 -10.27 7.97 5.86
N VAL A 1005 -11.15 8.64 6.61
CA VAL A 1005 -12.27 8.00 7.30
C VAL A 1005 -13.25 7.37 6.30
N ALA A 1006 -13.63 8.11 5.25
CA ALA A 1006 -14.51 7.62 4.20
C ALA A 1006 -13.93 6.40 3.47
N ALA A 1007 -12.61 6.37 3.23
CA ALA A 1007 -11.94 5.22 2.61
C ALA A 1007 -12.01 3.95 3.46
N ILE A 1008 -11.76 4.05 4.77
CA ILE A 1008 -11.92 2.90 5.68
C ILE A 1008 -13.39 2.47 5.76
N ALA A 1009 -14.31 3.44 5.78
CA ALA A 1009 -15.74 3.19 5.83
C ALA A 1009 -16.23 2.44 4.60
N GLN A 1010 -15.84 2.85 3.39
CA GLN A 1010 -16.21 2.18 2.15
C GLN A 1010 -15.78 0.72 2.14
N GLU A 1011 -14.50 0.42 2.47
CA GLU A 1011 -14.02 -0.96 2.52
C GLU A 1011 -14.79 -1.80 3.55
N SER A 1012 -15.10 -1.21 4.71
CA SER A 1012 -15.86 -1.88 5.77
C SER A 1012 -17.30 -2.17 5.36
N VAL A 1013 -17.99 -1.18 4.77
CA VAL A 1013 -19.39 -1.29 4.31
C VAL A 1013 -19.51 -2.31 3.18
N THR A 1014 -18.64 -2.23 2.16
CA THR A 1014 -18.64 -3.18 1.04
C THR A 1014 -18.37 -4.59 1.52
N TYR A 1015 -17.38 -4.80 2.39
CA TYR A 1015 -17.08 -6.12 2.94
C TYR A 1015 -18.27 -6.70 3.71
N LEU A 1016 -18.90 -5.92 4.60
CA LEU A 1016 -20.05 -6.39 5.37
C LEU A 1016 -21.28 -6.66 4.48
N GLY A 1017 -21.50 -5.84 3.45
CA GLY A 1017 -22.58 -5.99 2.48
C GLY A 1017 -22.49 -7.30 1.68
N ASP A 1018 -21.27 -7.77 1.40
CA ASP A 1018 -21.01 -8.96 0.58
C ASP A 1018 -20.62 -10.23 1.38
N ARG A 1019 -20.36 -10.08 2.68
CA ARG A 1019 -20.07 -11.23 3.57
C ARG A 1019 -21.22 -12.25 3.50
N LEU A 1020 -20.99 -13.55 3.67
CA LEU A 1020 -22.09 -14.54 3.70
C LEU A 1020 -22.56 -14.90 5.11
N GLU A 1021 -21.68 -14.75 6.10
CA GLU A 1021 -21.98 -15.03 7.50
C GLU A 1021 -22.22 -13.74 8.31
N PRO A 1022 -23.08 -13.73 9.33
CA PRO A 1022 -23.15 -12.63 10.29
C PRO A 1022 -21.84 -12.50 11.09
N LEU A 1023 -21.69 -11.38 11.81
CA LEU A 1023 -20.56 -11.21 12.75
C LEU A 1023 -20.85 -11.94 14.06
N THR A 1024 -19.82 -12.52 14.65
CA THR A 1024 -19.94 -13.26 15.92
C THR A 1024 -19.95 -12.29 17.10
N PHE A 1025 -21.11 -12.03 17.70
CA PHE A 1025 -21.19 -11.17 18.89
C PHE A 1025 -20.46 -11.81 20.08
N GLN A 1026 -19.54 -11.05 20.68
CA GLN A 1026 -18.75 -11.45 21.86
C GLN A 1026 -19.07 -10.63 23.11
N GLY A 1027 -19.97 -9.65 23.02
CA GLY A 1027 -20.38 -8.84 24.18
C GLY A 1027 -21.28 -9.61 25.13
N GLN A 1028 -21.42 -9.11 26.36
CA GLN A 1028 -22.48 -9.57 27.26
C GLN A 1028 -23.81 -8.95 26.80
N ALA A 1029 -24.66 -9.71 26.11
CA ALA A 1029 -26.05 -9.32 25.92
C ALA A 1029 -26.72 -9.22 27.29
N ILE A 1030 -27.52 -8.17 27.53
CA ILE A 1030 -28.26 -8.03 28.80
C ILE A 1030 -29.39 -9.07 28.81
N SER A 1031 -29.07 -10.32 29.15
CA SER A 1031 -30.07 -11.31 29.51
C SER A 1031 -30.65 -10.92 30.87
N GLU A 1032 -31.94 -10.55 30.88
CA GLU A 1032 -32.81 -10.40 32.04
C GLU A 1032 -32.20 -9.67 33.25
N ALA A 1033 -32.46 -8.36 33.32
CA ALA A 1033 -32.60 -7.57 34.54
C ALA A 1033 -31.96 -8.13 35.82
N LYS A 1034 -30.62 -8.21 35.88
CA LYS A 1034 -29.95 -8.04 37.17
C LYS A 1034 -30.13 -6.58 37.56
N LYS A 1035 -30.97 -6.36 38.59
CA LYS A 1035 -31.08 -5.06 39.29
C LYS A 1035 -29.68 -4.47 39.45
N PRO A 1036 -29.47 -3.17 39.16
CA PRO A 1036 -28.16 -2.57 39.28
C PRO A 1036 -27.66 -2.77 40.71
N GLN A 1037 -26.49 -3.41 40.86
CA GLN A 1037 -25.63 -3.09 41.99
C GLN A 1037 -25.36 -1.59 41.88
N THR A 1038 -25.55 -0.89 42.99
CA THR A 1038 -25.50 0.57 43.14
C THR A 1038 -24.22 1.16 42.53
N ALA A 1039 -24.26 1.51 41.25
CA ALA A 1039 -23.44 2.57 40.71
C ALA A 1039 -23.93 3.88 41.35
N PRO A 1040 -23.05 4.84 41.67
CA PRO A 1040 -23.48 6.16 42.11
C PRO A 1040 -24.38 6.76 41.03
N ALA A 1041 -25.66 6.92 41.33
CA ALA A 1041 -26.59 7.60 40.45
C ALA A 1041 -26.26 9.11 40.47
N GLY A 1042 -25.66 9.59 39.38
CA GLY A 1042 -25.39 11.02 39.19
C GLY A 1042 -24.65 11.30 37.89
N GLU A 1043 -25.08 12.32 37.16
CA GLU A 1043 -24.31 12.90 36.05
C GLU A 1043 -22.97 13.42 36.56
N ARG A 1044 -21.93 13.33 35.71
CA ARG A 1044 -20.62 13.94 36.00
C ARG A 1044 -20.78 15.46 36.10
N ARG A 1045 -20.68 16.00 37.31
CA ARG A 1045 -20.84 17.45 37.61
C ARG A 1045 -19.54 18.24 37.55
N VAL A 1046 -18.41 17.55 37.47
CA VAL A 1046 -17.09 18.18 37.54
C VAL A 1046 -16.15 17.75 36.43
N SER A 1047 -15.17 18.60 36.15
CA SER A 1047 -14.10 18.34 35.20
C SER A 1047 -12.75 18.77 35.75
N THR A 1048 -11.71 17.99 35.44
CA THR A 1048 -10.31 18.41 35.55
C THR A 1048 -9.91 19.33 34.40
N GLY A 1049 -10.70 19.37 33.32
CA GLY A 1049 -10.35 20.07 32.09
C GLY A 1049 -9.21 19.41 31.29
N SER A 1050 -8.89 18.15 31.63
CA SER A 1050 -8.06 17.27 30.81
C SER A 1050 -8.93 16.39 29.91
N VAL A 1051 -8.39 16.07 28.74
CA VAL A 1051 -8.99 15.21 27.72
C VAL A 1051 -8.23 13.87 27.73
N PRO A 1052 -8.89 12.74 28.02
CA PRO A 1052 -8.25 11.44 28.02
C PRO A 1052 -7.78 10.96 26.63
N ASP A 1053 -6.72 10.15 26.62
CA ASP A 1053 -6.27 9.33 25.49
C ASP A 1053 -7.00 7.98 25.52
N PHE A 1054 -7.97 7.82 24.62
CA PHE A 1054 -8.86 6.65 24.56
C PHE A 1054 -8.18 5.38 24.07
N ALA A 1055 -7.00 5.49 23.46
CA ALA A 1055 -6.21 4.34 23.00
C ALA A 1055 -5.22 3.83 24.06
N PHE A 1056 -5.03 4.58 25.15
CA PHE A 1056 -4.10 4.17 26.19
C PHE A 1056 -4.58 2.91 26.91
N SER A 1057 -3.81 1.82 26.77
CA SER A 1057 -4.09 0.52 27.38
C SER A 1057 -3.27 0.20 28.64
N GLY A 1058 -2.48 1.16 29.12
CA GLY A 1058 -1.71 1.01 30.37
C GLY A 1058 -2.56 1.26 31.62
N GLU A 1059 -1.99 1.02 32.80
CA GLU A 1059 -2.64 1.36 34.06
C GLU A 1059 -2.71 2.88 34.23
N GLY A 1060 -3.93 3.42 34.37
CA GLY A 1060 -4.21 4.85 34.55
C GLY A 1060 -4.92 5.49 33.36
N VAL A 1061 -5.06 6.82 33.39
CA VAL A 1061 -5.65 7.63 32.31
C VAL A 1061 -4.62 8.62 31.79
N LYS A 1062 -4.16 8.39 30.56
CA LYS A 1062 -3.23 9.27 29.87
C LYS A 1062 -3.95 10.51 29.34
N ILE A 1063 -3.31 11.68 29.45
CA ILE A 1063 -3.86 12.94 28.94
C ILE A 1063 -3.49 13.09 27.45
N ALA A 1064 -4.50 13.12 26.59
CA ALA A 1064 -4.36 13.40 25.16
C ALA A 1064 -4.24 14.89 24.87
N ASP A 1065 -5.03 15.72 25.57
CA ASP A 1065 -5.07 17.17 25.40
C ASP A 1065 -5.58 17.87 26.67
N LEU A 1066 -5.34 19.17 26.78
CA LEU A 1066 -5.92 20.02 27.81
C LEU A 1066 -5.87 21.49 27.39
N ALA A 1067 -6.86 22.28 27.77
CA ALA A 1067 -6.77 23.72 27.61
C ALA A 1067 -5.74 24.30 28.63
N PRO A 1068 -4.84 25.22 28.24
CA PRO A 1068 -3.83 25.77 29.16
C PRO A 1068 -4.42 26.44 30.41
N ASP A 1069 -5.62 27.01 30.29
CA ASP A 1069 -6.37 27.66 31.34
C ASP A 1069 -7.27 26.72 32.16
N SER A 1070 -7.28 25.43 31.81
CA SER A 1070 -8.03 24.40 32.53
C SER A 1070 -7.44 24.12 33.92
N PRO A 1071 -8.19 23.53 34.85
CA PRO A 1071 -7.66 23.17 36.16
C PRO A 1071 -6.43 22.26 36.10
N ALA A 1072 -6.42 21.28 35.19
CA ALA A 1072 -5.27 20.42 34.95
C ALA A 1072 -4.06 21.22 34.43
N GLY A 1073 -4.28 22.15 33.49
CA GLY A 1073 -3.22 23.01 32.96
C GLY A 1073 -2.61 23.94 34.00
N LYS A 1074 -3.46 24.59 34.81
CA LYS A 1074 -3.04 25.42 35.95
C LYS A 1074 -2.30 24.62 37.02
N ALA A 1075 -2.64 23.34 37.19
CA ALA A 1075 -1.97 22.43 38.12
C ALA A 1075 -0.65 21.83 37.56
N GLY A 1076 -0.24 22.23 36.35
CA GLY A 1076 1.04 21.82 35.74
C GLY A 1076 1.03 20.45 35.07
N LEU A 1077 -0.15 19.83 34.88
CA LEU A 1077 -0.30 18.64 34.05
C LEU A 1077 -0.12 19.00 32.57
N GLN A 1078 0.38 18.04 31.81
CA GLN A 1078 0.73 18.19 30.41
C GLN A 1078 0.23 17.00 29.59
N LYS A 1079 0.15 17.20 28.28
CA LYS A 1079 -0.09 16.11 27.33
C LYS A 1079 0.93 15.00 27.55
N GLY A 1080 0.45 13.76 27.65
CA GLY A 1080 1.27 12.57 27.86
C GLY A 1080 1.37 12.09 29.31
N ASP A 1081 0.99 12.92 30.30
CA ASP A 1081 0.93 12.48 31.70
C ASP A 1081 -0.12 11.39 31.89
N VAL A 1082 0.14 10.41 32.77
CA VAL A 1082 -0.79 9.31 33.08
C VAL A 1082 -1.30 9.43 34.50
N ILE A 1083 -2.58 9.78 34.68
CA ILE A 1083 -3.22 9.88 36.00
C ILE A 1083 -3.48 8.47 36.54
N THR A 1084 -2.87 8.15 37.68
CA THR A 1084 -3.02 6.84 38.37
C THR A 1084 -3.85 6.95 39.65
N LYS A 1085 -4.08 8.17 40.15
CA LYS A 1085 -4.94 8.44 41.31
C LYS A 1085 -5.63 9.80 41.22
N LEU A 1086 -6.89 9.85 41.65
CA LEU A 1086 -7.68 11.08 41.77
C LEU A 1086 -8.34 11.12 43.16
N GLY A 1087 -7.84 11.97 44.05
CA GLY A 1087 -8.23 12.01 45.45
C GLY A 1087 -7.95 10.66 46.14
N ALA A 1088 -9.00 10.04 46.69
CA ALA A 1088 -8.91 8.71 47.31
C ALA A 1088 -8.98 7.55 46.29
N PHE A 1089 -9.37 7.82 45.04
CA PHE A 1089 -9.66 6.79 44.04
C PHE A 1089 -8.41 6.40 43.28
N LYS A 1090 -8.09 5.10 43.28
CA LYS A 1090 -7.12 4.53 42.35
C LYS A 1090 -7.75 4.51 40.96
N ILE A 1091 -7.00 4.99 39.96
CA ILE A 1091 -7.44 5.05 38.58
C ILE A 1091 -6.63 4.01 37.81
N ALA A 1092 -7.26 2.89 37.45
CA ALA A 1092 -6.61 1.88 36.60
C ALA A 1092 -7.02 2.04 35.13
N ASN A 1093 -8.19 2.62 34.86
CA ASN A 1093 -8.72 2.82 33.51
C ASN A 1093 -9.66 4.04 33.43
N LEU A 1094 -10.17 4.30 32.23
CA LEU A 1094 -11.11 5.39 31.92
C LEU A 1094 -12.42 5.35 32.71
N ARG A 1095 -12.94 4.15 33.00
CA ARG A 1095 -14.17 3.97 33.78
C ARG A 1095 -13.97 4.38 35.23
N ASP A 1096 -12.88 3.95 35.85
CA ASP A 1096 -12.54 4.34 37.23
C ASP A 1096 -12.40 5.86 37.35
N TYR A 1097 -11.80 6.50 36.35
CA TYR A 1097 -11.64 7.95 36.29
C TYR A 1097 -12.99 8.67 36.19
N SER A 1098 -13.87 8.19 35.30
CA SER A 1098 -15.23 8.73 35.14
C SER A 1098 -16.04 8.56 36.42
N ASP A 1099 -16.01 7.38 37.03
CA ASP A 1099 -16.75 7.07 38.25
C ASP A 1099 -16.22 7.87 39.46
N ALA A 1100 -14.90 8.07 39.56
CA ALA A 1100 -14.30 8.95 40.56
C ALA A 1100 -14.82 10.39 40.41
N LEU A 1101 -14.85 10.94 39.19
CA LEU A 1101 -15.33 12.29 38.93
C LEU A 1101 -16.81 12.48 39.30
N LYS A 1102 -17.66 11.46 39.19
CA LYS A 1102 -19.07 11.54 39.62
C LYS A 1102 -19.24 11.76 41.13
N THR A 1103 -18.22 11.47 41.93
CA THR A 1103 -18.28 11.60 43.40
C THR A 1103 -17.93 13.00 43.93
N PHE A 1104 -17.30 13.84 43.10
CA PHE A 1104 -16.82 15.16 43.51
C PHE A 1104 -17.79 16.29 43.13
N GLN A 1105 -17.67 17.43 43.81
CA GLN A 1105 -18.43 18.66 43.55
C GLN A 1105 -17.51 19.78 43.02
N PRO A 1106 -18.04 20.76 42.25
CA PRO A 1106 -17.26 21.91 41.80
C PRO A 1106 -16.61 22.65 42.98
N GLY A 1107 -15.37 23.09 42.82
CA GLY A 1107 -14.55 23.72 43.87
C GLY A 1107 -13.82 22.72 44.79
N ASN A 1108 -14.01 21.41 44.61
CA ASN A 1108 -13.22 20.41 45.34
C ASN A 1108 -11.76 20.44 44.86
N VAL A 1109 -10.83 20.64 45.80
CA VAL A 1109 -9.38 20.51 45.55
C VAL A 1109 -8.98 19.07 45.83
N VAL A 1110 -8.55 18.35 44.80
CA VAL A 1110 -8.19 16.93 44.87
C VAL A 1110 -6.71 16.72 44.57
N ASP A 1111 -6.07 15.83 45.34
CA ASP A 1111 -4.72 15.35 45.03
C ASP A 1111 -4.77 14.45 43.79
N VAL A 1112 -3.86 14.67 42.84
CA VAL A 1112 -3.73 13.90 41.62
C VAL A 1112 -2.33 13.32 41.56
N VAL A 1113 -2.25 11.99 41.50
CA VAL A 1113 -0.99 11.27 41.27
C VAL A 1113 -0.92 10.91 39.80
N TYR A 1114 0.20 11.27 39.16
CA TYR A 1114 0.40 11.04 37.74
C TYR A 1114 1.83 10.61 37.42
N LEU A 1115 1.99 9.84 36.35
CA LEU A 1115 3.28 9.47 35.80
C LEU A 1115 3.68 10.44 34.69
N ARG A 1116 4.89 10.96 34.77
CA ARG A 1116 5.57 11.69 33.70
C ARG A 1116 6.91 11.00 33.42
N ASP A 1117 7.11 10.54 32.19
CA ASP A 1117 8.30 9.79 31.79
C ASP A 1117 8.60 8.59 32.72
N GLY A 1118 7.54 7.90 33.17
CA GLY A 1118 7.62 6.76 34.08
C GLY A 1118 7.91 7.10 35.55
N LYS A 1119 8.03 8.38 35.92
CA LYS A 1119 8.20 8.83 37.30
C LYS A 1119 6.88 9.34 37.89
N GLU A 1120 6.60 8.92 39.11
CA GLU A 1120 5.44 9.36 39.86
C GLU A 1120 5.61 10.81 40.37
N ASN A 1121 4.58 11.61 40.16
CA ASN A 1121 4.48 13.01 40.59
C ASN A 1121 3.09 13.24 41.20
N THR A 1122 2.97 14.25 42.05
CA THR A 1122 1.71 14.62 42.71
C THR A 1122 1.44 16.11 42.52
N THR A 1123 0.20 16.45 42.20
CA THR A 1123 -0.27 17.85 42.14
C THR A 1123 -1.66 17.97 42.76
N LYS A 1124 -2.16 19.20 42.91
CA LYS A 1124 -3.53 19.48 43.37
C LYS A 1124 -4.32 20.16 42.26
N ILE A 1125 -5.51 19.66 41.98
CA ILE A 1125 -6.44 20.25 41.00
C ILE A 1125 -7.68 20.74 41.73
N GLU A 1126 -8.06 22.00 41.51
CA GLU A 1126 -9.38 22.50 41.87
C GLU A 1126 -10.38 22.16 40.76
N LEU A 1127 -11.25 21.17 41.01
CA LEU A 1127 -12.21 20.70 40.03
C LEU A 1127 -13.25 21.77 39.72
N ILE A 1128 -13.49 22.03 38.44
CA ILE A 1128 -14.52 22.99 38.00
C ILE A 1128 -15.82 22.26 37.71
N SER A 1129 -16.93 23.00 37.69
CA SER A 1129 -18.19 22.49 37.12
C SER A 1129 -17.94 22.02 35.70
N LYS A 1130 -18.48 20.84 35.37
CA LYS A 1130 -18.71 20.50 33.97
C LYS A 1130 -19.67 21.54 33.38
#